data_AF-A0AAV1TYU8-F1
#
_entry.id   AF-A0AAV1TYU8-F1
#
_cell.length_a   1.000
_cell.length_b   1.000
_cell.length_c   1.000
_cell.angle_alpha   90.00
_cell.angle_beta   90.00
_cell.angle_gamma   90.00
#
_symmetry.space_group_name_H-M   'P 1'
#
loop_
_entity.id
_entity.type
_entity.pdbx_description
1 polymer ?
#
loop_
_entity_poly.entity_id
_entity_poly.type
_entity_poly.pdbx_seq_one_letter_code
_entity_poly.pdbx_strand_id
1 'polypeptide(L)'
;MWTVLFGDHEEAENEPADAAAATSAVKTRALSPEAPTAPVTPVASPEPLVAAPDAHVSAPIGENYGNRREESKDSAMAMLLKRLNNLMVKVGQHEFEKKTLVDQMVKERASLVAQIEQLKQQVEDVKDQNVQLQYKVEFTSEPMLMEKVQDITDMRDALADVKKQLEVELHEKEKELKELKSALKAKDKHIDEAREKYVKQTNDVEKQLKEKELALQKATEQKAGFEASLVEKEHTLNAVEATKAEVQQKLVEVLSQNEVYAKELEQLQRELDKVACEREQTMHQVLDDDRQKLEILEKRAQEQEALAVEKAQELEDYKHDCVELWKTNEELKQQIALASAAAMTKQAEFRENALSGQSHLQAKVSELESQLEELQGELGRKDNQIAKLQTGIESRAVVDEAGSGEDDDKFVVVEGGEGAIGVLTEQVATAQRELTESMELNLHLNNRNAWLEEQYQMLSSVQSEGDDEHESADLMRHSMEERGAALEQELQEAQHAANEKAEHVSNLERNYSALSTEFNRLRSAHDALVEVKQVDEAALSNLRQELDSLRSLEVSAVEKDQALFTKDQELAELRIANAALSGSVEHLRDTTSQLQQTHGALVQAQKSLVEAEATNSELKRELVELREIADAASASDERAAAAQNELNQVQSEKSELVAELARSHPFVNDLQLRVQELEGHVDNHMNEKRTLEQQLRNLQEMAQENMDSSFELQSSLESTMEELEKTQIQMRAEQEKCKSLQQEVETVKQSSVPREELDRAQNEIASLELKIRHFHDLEQSLTQQLQDAVHSKDEVAAELQTVCSERVAANEEYKTLKALYEQAAAQLTSTQSSASELQRSNDDLTHSLEQARAKVMQTEQQLNAMRAEHGDLQRHVESLAKKNLSLVSEIQSMRDEADNQQTVVRGQLEKLKVANADVEGQLAEATQALRDKDTEIAAVTLRSQKDMAQLEDLVSRFKADRQSSEQRLAQLNAECEHLRQAHSEVKTMVDRSRYDLEQVRAQLHATTQEKASLEAKIDQLRGSNEEIAHLREQLDEHKHMHQRLEETNRDLNDLLQKSKAYCDELSRDSEDKISRVREFTRHVEQEARDEIDRIAHENELLRDELAHLARTRFEETNALDEFRVKLAELQAENNVLSARACRLTQQLSQYTDLPEDDELAAGEQGPAPDLWKLLSSGMEQLKADLELASKYAASIDAGSVDGGMGDESFTNAS
;
A
#
# COMPACT_ATOMS: atom_id res chain seq x y z
N MET A 1 34.65 -28.10 4.18
CA MET A 1 35.26 -28.45 2.87
C MET A 1 35.54 -27.11 2.19
N TRP A 2 36.73 -26.80 1.65
CA TRP A 2 37.44 -27.44 0.52
C TRP A 2 36.58 -27.39 -0.77
N THR A 3 37.00 -26.84 -1.92
CA THR A 3 38.32 -26.25 -2.31
C THR A 3 38.25 -25.40 -3.60
N VAL A 4 39.00 -24.29 -3.65
CA VAL A 4 39.84 -23.74 -4.76
C VAL A 4 39.47 -23.98 -6.24
N LEU A 5 39.39 -22.91 -7.05
CA LEU A 5 40.10 -22.77 -8.36
C LEU A 5 40.18 -21.31 -8.87
N PHE A 6 40.74 -21.09 -10.08
CA PHE A 6 41.37 -19.84 -10.59
C PHE A 6 40.76 -19.27 -11.89
N GLY A 7 41.05 -17.98 -12.14
CA GLY A 7 41.11 -17.33 -13.48
C GLY A 7 39.86 -16.57 -13.94
N ASP A 8 39.94 -15.59 -14.84
CA ASP A 8 41.11 -14.90 -15.42
C ASP A 8 40.68 -13.66 -16.26
N HIS A 9 41.63 -12.76 -16.56
CA HIS A 9 41.64 -11.73 -17.65
C HIS A 9 40.66 -10.52 -17.67
N GLU A 10 41.24 -9.38 -18.11
CA GLU A 10 40.67 -8.22 -18.87
C GLU A 10 39.52 -7.37 -18.27
N GLU A 11 39.32 -6.08 -18.62
CA GLU A 11 39.95 -5.22 -19.63
C GLU A 11 39.96 -3.73 -19.17
N ALA A 12 40.90 -2.91 -19.66
CA ALA A 12 40.90 -1.45 -19.47
C ALA A 12 41.85 -0.77 -20.48
N GLU A 13 41.36 -0.50 -21.69
CA GLU A 13 42.14 0.09 -22.78
C GLU A 13 42.32 1.61 -22.69
N ASN A 14 43.21 2.09 -23.58
CA ASN A 14 43.36 3.44 -24.12
C ASN A 14 44.20 4.44 -23.31
N GLU A 15 45.48 4.70 -23.66
CA GLU A 15 46.11 5.15 -24.95
C GLU A 15 46.22 6.71 -25.00
N PRO A 16 47.12 7.31 -25.80
CA PRO A 16 48.00 6.69 -26.81
C PRO A 16 49.52 6.93 -26.66
N ALA A 17 50.31 6.09 -27.31
CA ALA A 17 51.62 6.45 -27.88
C ALA A 17 51.41 6.91 -29.35
N ASP A 18 52.27 7.67 -30.02
CA ASP A 18 53.57 7.31 -30.63
C ASP A 18 53.78 8.34 -31.80
N ALA A 19 54.85 8.46 -32.59
CA ALA A 19 56.22 7.93 -32.58
C ALA A 19 57.12 8.80 -33.50
N ALA A 20 58.42 8.84 -33.21
CA ALA A 20 59.54 9.08 -34.15
C ALA A 20 59.53 10.43 -34.94
N ALA A 21 60.54 10.83 -35.75
CA ALA A 21 61.81 10.21 -36.15
C ALA A 21 62.89 11.31 -36.45
N ALA A 22 64.16 11.04 -36.74
CA ALA A 22 65.18 10.22 -36.05
C ALA A 22 66.56 10.49 -36.68
N THR A 23 67.66 10.60 -35.91
CA THR A 23 69.03 10.58 -36.47
C THR A 23 70.04 9.81 -35.61
N SER A 24 70.86 8.98 -36.25
CA SER A 24 71.92 8.16 -35.66
C SER A 24 72.99 7.84 -36.71
N ALA A 25 74.27 7.77 -36.31
CA ALA A 25 75.33 7.17 -37.13
C ALA A 25 76.59 6.82 -36.31
N VAL A 26 77.05 5.56 -36.41
CA VAL A 26 78.36 5.11 -35.86
C VAL A 26 79.10 4.20 -36.86
N LYS A 27 80.05 4.80 -37.59
CA LYS A 27 81.43 4.31 -37.84
C LYS A 27 81.68 2.90 -38.42
N THR A 28 81.99 2.82 -39.73
CA THR A 28 83.14 2.08 -40.37
C THR A 28 83.19 2.41 -41.88
N ARG A 29 84.26 3.00 -42.47
CA ARG A 29 85.60 2.48 -42.85
C ARG A 29 85.61 1.64 -44.15
N ALA A 30 86.46 1.82 -45.19
CA ALA A 30 87.20 2.96 -45.80
C ALA A 30 88.15 2.41 -46.90
N LEU A 31 88.35 3.11 -48.05
CA LEU A 31 89.42 2.83 -49.05
C LEU A 31 89.82 4.08 -49.90
N SER A 32 91.02 4.05 -50.49
CA SER A 32 91.80 5.13 -51.16
C SER A 32 91.46 5.34 -52.66
N PRO A 33 92.07 6.26 -53.47
CA PRO A 33 93.25 7.15 -53.33
C PRO A 33 92.92 8.68 -53.51
N GLU A 34 93.81 9.68 -53.66
CA GLU A 34 95.25 9.76 -54.00
C GLU A 34 95.97 10.99 -53.34
N ALA A 35 97.27 11.20 -53.57
CA ALA A 35 98.18 12.14 -52.88
C ALA A 35 98.51 13.42 -53.71
N PRO A 36 99.34 14.42 -53.28
CA PRO A 36 100.22 14.58 -52.09
C PRO A 36 99.87 15.87 -51.26
N THR A 37 100.69 16.63 -50.49
CA THR A 37 102.17 16.80 -50.29
C THR A 37 102.49 17.35 -48.87
N ALA A 38 103.72 17.85 -48.64
CA ALA A 38 104.28 18.45 -47.39
C ALA A 38 105.44 19.44 -47.79
N PRO A 39 106.39 19.93 -46.93
CA PRO A 39 106.61 19.80 -45.47
C PRO A 39 107.15 21.08 -44.73
N VAL A 40 107.69 20.89 -43.50
CA VAL A 40 108.81 21.62 -42.81
C VAL A 40 108.48 22.46 -41.54
N THR A 41 109.22 22.16 -40.46
CA THR A 41 109.43 22.92 -39.20
C THR A 41 110.94 23.24 -39.02
N PRO A 42 111.37 24.21 -38.18
CA PRO A 42 112.09 23.79 -36.95
C PRO A 42 112.09 24.73 -35.71
N VAL A 43 111.98 24.11 -34.52
CA VAL A 43 112.90 24.16 -33.33
C VAL A 43 113.51 25.49 -32.83
N ALA A 44 113.29 25.81 -31.54
CA ALA A 44 114.35 26.18 -30.55
C ALA A 44 113.84 26.25 -29.08
N SER A 45 114.69 25.88 -28.12
CA SER A 45 114.61 26.19 -26.67
C SER A 45 115.96 26.77 -26.22
N PRO A 46 116.08 27.47 -25.05
CA PRO A 46 116.39 26.72 -23.81
C PRO A 46 115.89 27.36 -22.47
N GLU A 47 116.07 26.58 -21.40
CA GLU A 47 116.07 26.92 -19.95
C GLU A 47 117.28 27.81 -19.53
N PRO A 48 117.46 28.34 -18.27
CA PRO A 48 117.28 27.59 -16.99
C PRO A 48 116.97 28.31 -15.63
N LEU A 49 116.57 27.49 -14.63
CA LEU A 49 116.88 27.50 -13.17
C LEU A 49 116.64 28.74 -12.27
N VAL A 50 115.98 28.54 -11.10
CA VAL A 50 116.61 28.42 -9.73
C VAL A 50 115.55 28.35 -8.58
N ALA A 51 115.79 27.47 -7.60
CA ALA A 51 115.29 27.41 -6.20
C ALA A 51 113.83 27.02 -5.84
N ALA A 52 113.74 26.11 -4.85
CA ALA A 52 112.63 25.88 -3.91
C ALA A 52 113.14 26.18 -2.46
N PRO A 53 112.38 26.01 -1.34
CA PRO A 53 112.12 24.65 -0.79
C PRO A 53 110.82 24.46 0.07
N ASP A 54 110.52 23.18 0.41
CA ASP A 54 109.90 22.62 1.65
C ASP A 54 108.56 23.17 2.22
N ALA A 55 107.69 22.41 2.94
CA ALA A 55 107.84 21.09 3.58
C ALA A 55 106.49 20.38 3.89
N HIS A 56 106.54 19.04 4.11
CA HIS A 56 105.70 18.15 4.95
C HIS A 56 104.15 18.15 4.84
N VAL A 57 103.42 17.03 4.59
CA VAL A 57 103.41 15.62 5.11
C VAL A 57 102.41 15.39 6.26
N SER A 58 101.37 14.56 6.00
CA SER A 58 100.93 13.42 6.85
C SER A 58 99.68 12.70 6.30
N ALA A 59 99.75 11.36 6.20
CA ALA A 59 98.61 10.42 6.29
C ALA A 59 98.65 9.78 7.73
N PRO A 60 98.00 8.64 8.14
CA PRO A 60 97.38 7.54 7.38
C PRO A 60 96.12 6.85 8.02
N ILE A 61 95.71 5.67 7.49
CA ILE A 61 95.09 4.46 8.15
C ILE A 61 93.85 4.65 9.09
N GLY A 62 92.79 3.83 9.07
CA GLY A 62 92.42 2.63 8.29
C GLY A 62 91.34 1.78 9.03
N GLU A 63 91.03 0.57 8.51
CA GLU A 63 90.27 -0.53 9.19
C GLU A 63 88.76 -0.33 9.55
N ASN A 64 87.89 -1.36 9.75
CA ASN A 64 87.73 -2.70 9.13
C ASN A 64 86.32 -3.31 9.45
N TYR A 65 85.92 -4.41 8.78
CA TYR A 65 84.82 -5.39 9.10
C TYR A 65 83.38 -4.96 9.51
N GLY A 66 82.42 -5.09 8.58
CA GLY A 66 81.51 -6.26 8.47
C GLY A 66 80.32 -6.51 9.43
N ASN A 67 79.08 -6.39 8.91
CA ASN A 67 77.92 -7.31 9.07
C ASN A 67 76.83 -6.94 8.03
N ARG A 68 76.35 -7.85 7.17
CA ARG A 68 75.33 -8.92 7.32
C ARG A 68 73.87 -8.43 7.49
N ARG A 69 73.07 -8.75 6.45
CA ARG A 69 71.61 -9.01 6.41
C ARG A 69 70.68 -8.16 7.29
N GLU A 70 69.71 -7.52 6.64
CA GLU A 70 68.40 -8.17 6.45
C GLU A 70 67.70 -7.71 5.18
N GLU A 71 66.93 -8.60 4.56
CA GLU A 71 66.15 -8.35 3.34
C GLU A 71 64.68 -8.14 3.74
N SER A 72 64.19 -6.91 3.64
CA SER A 72 62.75 -6.62 3.74
C SER A 72 62.34 -5.60 2.67
N LYS A 73 61.05 -5.58 2.34
CA LYS A 73 60.55 -4.99 1.08
C LYS A 73 60.33 -3.48 1.20
N ASP A 74 61.36 -2.69 0.88
CA ASP A 74 61.21 -1.24 0.62
C ASP A 74 60.24 -1.04 -0.56
N SER A 75 59.01 -0.59 -0.27
CA SER A 75 58.01 -0.22 -1.27
C SER A 75 58.54 0.89 -2.20
N ALA A 76 58.01 0.98 -3.43
CA ALA A 76 58.40 2.00 -4.41
C ALA A 76 58.31 3.44 -3.83
N MET A 77 57.34 3.68 -2.93
CA MET A 77 57.18 4.92 -2.17
C MET A 77 58.43 5.27 -1.33
N ALA A 78 59.05 4.28 -0.67
CA ALA A 78 60.24 4.47 0.15
C ALA A 78 61.48 4.78 -0.72
N MET A 79 61.60 4.15 -1.89
CA MET A 79 62.64 4.49 -2.87
C MET A 79 62.45 5.90 -3.46
N LEU A 80 61.21 6.31 -3.76
CA LEU A 80 60.90 7.68 -4.18
C LEU A 80 61.29 8.71 -3.11
N LEU A 81 60.91 8.48 -1.85
CA LEU A 81 61.28 9.37 -0.74
C LEU A 81 62.80 9.42 -0.51
N LYS A 82 63.52 8.29 -0.58
CA LYS A 82 65.00 8.26 -0.57
C LYS A 82 65.60 9.07 -1.73
N ARG A 83 65.01 9.01 -2.92
CA ARG A 83 65.49 9.69 -4.13
C ARG A 83 65.20 11.19 -4.10
N LEU A 84 64.03 11.59 -3.61
CA LEU A 84 63.63 12.98 -3.40
C LEU A 84 64.51 13.66 -2.34
N ASN A 85 64.76 12.98 -1.20
CA ASN A 85 65.61 13.51 -0.14
C ASN A 85 67.08 13.66 -0.62
N ASN A 86 67.60 12.70 -1.40
CA ASN A 86 68.91 12.84 -2.06
C ASN A 86 68.96 14.00 -3.07
N LEU A 87 67.87 14.26 -3.80
CA LEU A 87 67.76 15.42 -4.70
C LEU A 87 67.77 16.73 -3.92
N MET A 88 67.01 16.82 -2.82
CA MET A 88 66.95 18.01 -1.97
C MET A 88 68.30 18.34 -1.32
N VAL A 89 69.03 17.32 -0.84
CA VAL A 89 70.41 17.49 -0.34
C VAL A 89 71.37 17.97 -1.44
N LYS A 90 71.26 17.43 -2.66
CA LYS A 90 72.08 17.87 -3.80
C LYS A 90 71.77 19.29 -4.28
N VAL A 91 70.50 19.70 -4.26
CA VAL A 91 70.12 21.10 -4.54
C VAL A 91 70.75 22.02 -3.50
N GLY A 92 70.66 21.68 -2.20
CA GLY A 92 71.32 22.43 -1.13
C GLY A 92 72.85 22.51 -1.29
N GLN A 93 73.50 21.43 -1.72
CA GLN A 93 74.93 21.45 -2.05
C GLN A 93 75.25 22.35 -3.24
N HIS A 94 74.50 22.27 -4.35
CA HIS A 94 74.73 23.12 -5.52
C HIS A 94 74.42 24.60 -5.26
N GLU A 95 73.46 24.94 -4.40
CA GLU A 95 73.26 26.33 -3.96
C GLU A 95 74.42 26.82 -3.08
N PHE A 96 74.96 25.97 -2.20
CA PHE A 96 76.14 26.29 -1.39
C PHE A 96 77.40 26.47 -2.25
N GLU A 97 77.63 25.59 -3.23
CA GLU A 97 78.71 25.69 -4.22
C GLU A 97 78.58 26.98 -5.04
N LYS A 98 77.39 27.26 -5.59
CA LYS A 98 77.09 28.47 -6.35
C LYS A 98 77.35 29.73 -5.53
N LYS A 99 76.94 29.75 -4.25
CA LYS A 99 77.18 30.88 -3.34
C LYS A 99 78.67 31.06 -3.03
N THR A 100 79.38 29.96 -2.77
CA THR A 100 80.83 29.98 -2.52
C THR A 100 81.60 30.50 -3.73
N LEU A 101 81.21 30.09 -4.94
CA LEU A 101 81.85 30.50 -6.19
C LEU A 101 81.56 31.98 -6.53
N VAL A 102 80.36 32.48 -6.22
CA VAL A 102 80.05 33.93 -6.29
C VAL A 102 80.89 34.73 -5.30
N ASP A 103 81.00 34.31 -4.04
CA ASP A 103 81.84 34.98 -3.03
C ASP A 103 83.33 34.98 -3.42
N GLN A 104 83.78 33.95 -4.15
CA GLN A 104 85.13 33.88 -4.70
C GLN A 104 85.34 34.84 -5.87
N MET A 105 84.42 34.88 -6.85
CA MET A 105 84.45 35.85 -7.96
C MET A 105 84.39 37.31 -7.46
N VAL A 106 83.66 37.59 -6.37
CA VAL A 106 83.61 38.93 -5.75
C VAL A 106 84.98 39.32 -5.17
N LYS A 107 85.71 38.38 -4.54
CA LYS A 107 87.08 38.61 -4.04
C LYS A 107 88.08 38.81 -5.19
N GLU A 108 87.98 38.02 -6.25
CA GLU A 108 88.83 38.17 -7.44
C GLU A 108 88.59 39.51 -8.15
N ARG A 109 87.33 39.95 -8.26
CA ARG A 109 86.99 41.28 -8.77
C ARG A 109 87.58 42.40 -7.91
N ALA A 110 87.57 42.28 -6.59
CA ALA A 110 88.19 43.25 -5.69
C ALA A 110 89.73 43.30 -5.85
N SER A 111 90.37 42.13 -6.04
CA SER A 111 91.81 42.02 -6.31
C SER A 111 92.19 42.72 -7.63
N LEU A 112 91.44 42.46 -8.71
CA LEU A 112 91.70 43.07 -10.02
C LEU A 112 91.53 44.61 -10.00
N VAL A 113 90.55 45.13 -9.27
CA VAL A 113 90.38 46.59 -9.09
C VAL A 113 91.59 47.21 -8.38
N ALA A 114 92.17 46.55 -7.38
CA ALA A 114 93.38 47.03 -6.71
C ALA A 114 94.61 47.04 -7.64
N GLN A 115 94.76 46.02 -8.50
CA GLN A 115 95.85 45.96 -9.49
C GLN A 115 95.73 47.06 -10.56
N ILE A 116 94.52 47.38 -11.03
CA ILE A 116 94.28 48.45 -12.00
C ILE A 116 94.70 49.82 -11.44
N GLU A 117 94.39 50.10 -10.18
CA GLU A 117 94.76 51.38 -9.56
C GLU A 117 96.27 51.47 -9.27
N GLN A 118 96.92 50.35 -8.95
CA GLN A 118 98.39 50.28 -8.85
C GLN A 118 99.09 50.54 -10.19
N LEU A 119 98.53 50.06 -11.31
CA LEU A 119 99.07 50.30 -12.65
C LEU A 119 98.92 51.76 -13.10
N LYS A 120 97.82 52.45 -12.76
CA LYS A 120 97.69 53.90 -13.02
C LYS A 120 98.83 54.69 -12.38
N GLN A 121 99.16 54.42 -11.12
CA GLN A 121 100.20 55.15 -10.40
C GLN A 121 101.56 55.06 -11.10
N GLN A 122 101.91 53.89 -11.64
CA GLN A 122 103.16 53.67 -12.38
C GLN A 122 103.22 54.40 -13.73
N VAL A 123 102.07 54.67 -14.38
CA VAL A 123 102.01 55.44 -15.63
C VAL A 123 102.29 56.92 -15.39
N GLU A 124 101.82 57.47 -14.28
CA GLU A 124 102.08 58.87 -13.91
C GLU A 124 103.56 59.09 -13.53
N ASP A 125 104.18 58.16 -12.77
CA ASP A 125 105.61 58.23 -12.40
C ASP A 125 106.56 58.27 -13.64
N VAL A 126 106.22 57.54 -14.71
CA VAL A 126 107.00 57.50 -15.97
C VAL A 126 106.88 58.83 -16.75
N LYS A 127 105.75 59.52 -16.60
CA LYS A 127 105.44 60.79 -17.27
C LYS A 127 106.35 61.91 -16.75
N ASP A 128 106.53 61.99 -15.44
CA ASP A 128 107.40 62.97 -14.78
C ASP A 128 108.89 62.76 -15.09
N GLN A 129 109.34 61.51 -15.24
CA GLN A 129 110.72 61.21 -15.66
C GLN A 129 111.04 61.74 -17.06
N ASN A 130 110.06 61.73 -17.97
CA ASN A 130 110.26 62.16 -19.36
C ASN A 130 110.48 63.69 -19.46
N VAL A 131 109.79 64.47 -18.61
CA VAL A 131 109.97 65.94 -18.50
C VAL A 131 111.40 66.29 -18.03
N GLN A 132 112.02 65.48 -17.17
CA GLN A 132 113.40 65.71 -16.72
C GLN A 132 114.48 65.41 -17.78
N LEU A 133 114.17 64.61 -18.80
CA LEU A 133 115.10 64.31 -19.89
C LEU A 133 115.11 65.41 -20.96
N GLN A 134 113.96 66.01 -21.25
CA GLN A 134 113.85 67.08 -22.24
C GLN A 134 114.69 68.32 -21.87
N TYR A 135 114.83 68.62 -20.57
CA TYR A 135 115.66 69.71 -20.04
C TYR A 135 117.19 69.53 -20.20
N LYS A 136 117.69 68.38 -20.70
CA LYS A 136 119.13 68.07 -20.75
C LYS A 136 119.76 68.13 -22.15
N VAL A 137 118.99 68.42 -23.20
CA VAL A 137 119.46 68.33 -24.60
C VAL A 137 119.84 69.69 -25.19
N GLU A 138 119.34 70.81 -24.66
CA GLU A 138 119.45 72.14 -25.28
C GLU A 138 120.75 72.92 -24.99
N PHE A 139 121.85 72.26 -24.57
CA PHE A 139 123.06 72.97 -24.14
C PHE A 139 124.39 72.28 -24.50
N THR A 140 124.93 72.52 -25.70
CA THR A 140 126.36 72.78 -26.00
C THR A 140 126.61 72.99 -27.50
N SER A 141 127.57 73.86 -27.86
CA SER A 141 127.98 74.16 -29.24
C SER A 141 129.30 74.94 -29.27
N GLU A 142 130.25 74.63 -30.17
CA GLU A 142 131.41 75.52 -30.40
C GLU A 142 132.10 75.32 -31.79
N PRO A 143 132.70 76.37 -32.42
CA PRO A 143 133.31 76.27 -33.76
C PRO A 143 134.76 76.81 -33.89
N MET A 144 135.63 76.12 -34.66
CA MET A 144 136.91 76.69 -35.17
C MET A 144 137.42 75.93 -36.41
N LEU A 145 137.51 76.56 -37.60
CA LEU A 145 138.30 76.05 -38.75
C LEU A 145 138.46 77.02 -39.96
N MET A 146 138.78 78.30 -39.76
CA MET A 146 138.84 79.30 -40.85
C MET A 146 140.23 79.69 -41.39
N GLU A 147 141.30 78.95 -41.05
CA GLU A 147 142.69 79.36 -41.39
C GLU A 147 143.40 78.45 -42.43
N LYS A 148 142.71 77.44 -42.98
CA LYS A 148 143.26 76.61 -44.09
C LYS A 148 142.92 77.14 -45.49
N VAL A 149 142.50 78.40 -45.58
CA VAL A 149 141.87 78.99 -46.79
C VAL A 149 142.89 79.34 -47.88
N GLN A 150 144.14 79.67 -47.50
CA GLN A 150 145.11 80.20 -48.46
C GLN A 150 145.69 79.11 -49.38
N ASP A 151 146.25 78.03 -48.83
CA ASP A 151 146.84 76.92 -49.62
C ASP A 151 145.82 76.20 -50.52
N ILE A 152 144.53 76.25 -50.15
CA ILE A 152 143.42 75.74 -50.97
C ILE A 152 143.21 76.61 -52.22
N THR A 153 143.60 77.88 -52.23
CA THR A 153 143.35 78.80 -53.35
C THR A 153 144.17 78.44 -54.59
N ASP A 154 145.42 78.02 -54.44
CA ASP A 154 146.25 77.64 -55.59
C ASP A 154 145.85 76.26 -56.17
N MET A 155 145.35 75.35 -55.32
CA MET A 155 144.69 74.11 -55.79
C MET A 155 143.30 74.37 -56.39
N ARG A 156 142.60 75.42 -55.93
CA ARG A 156 141.25 75.78 -56.37
C ARG A 156 141.21 76.17 -57.84
N ASP A 157 142.25 76.81 -58.37
CA ASP A 157 142.27 77.19 -59.80
C ASP A 157 142.52 75.98 -60.72
N ALA A 158 143.35 75.01 -60.32
CA ALA A 158 143.44 73.72 -61.00
C ALA A 158 142.13 72.92 -60.90
N LEU A 159 141.44 73.01 -59.75
CA LEU A 159 140.08 72.49 -59.57
C LEU A 159 139.01 73.32 -60.30
N ALA A 160 139.28 74.55 -60.74
CA ALA A 160 138.27 75.42 -61.33
C ALA A 160 137.89 74.95 -62.75
N ASP A 161 138.86 74.48 -63.54
CA ASP A 161 138.58 73.90 -64.86
C ASP A 161 137.85 72.55 -64.74
N VAL A 162 138.26 71.69 -63.80
CA VAL A 162 137.55 70.43 -63.48
C VAL A 162 136.12 70.71 -63.00
N LYS A 163 135.96 71.69 -62.10
CA LYS A 163 134.68 72.17 -61.59
C LYS A 163 133.81 72.72 -62.72
N LYS A 164 134.36 73.44 -63.68
CA LYS A 164 133.62 74.01 -64.82
C LYS A 164 133.09 72.92 -65.77
N GLN A 165 133.82 71.81 -65.92
CA GLN A 165 133.34 70.65 -66.68
C GLN A 165 132.27 69.87 -65.88
N LEU A 166 132.49 69.64 -64.58
CA LEU A 166 131.50 69.02 -63.69
C LEU A 166 130.24 69.87 -63.51
N GLU A 167 130.32 71.21 -63.56
CA GLU A 167 129.16 72.11 -63.45
C GLU A 167 128.22 71.99 -64.64
N VAL A 168 128.73 71.65 -65.84
CA VAL A 168 127.89 71.37 -67.01
C VAL A 168 127.15 70.04 -66.83
N GLU A 169 127.87 68.96 -66.50
CA GLU A 169 127.25 67.65 -66.23
C GLU A 169 126.26 67.72 -65.06
N LEU A 170 126.58 68.48 -64.00
CA LEU A 170 125.73 68.65 -62.84
C LEU A 170 124.46 69.46 -63.18
N HIS A 171 124.52 70.48 -64.03
CA HIS A 171 123.31 71.18 -64.48
C HIS A 171 122.42 70.32 -65.39
N GLU A 172 122.99 69.47 -66.24
CA GLU A 172 122.21 68.48 -66.99
C GLU A 172 121.56 67.45 -66.05
N LYS A 173 122.29 66.94 -65.06
CA LYS A 173 121.75 66.02 -64.05
C LYS A 173 120.75 66.66 -63.09
N GLU A 174 120.89 67.94 -62.76
CA GLU A 174 119.88 68.71 -62.02
C GLU A 174 118.59 68.92 -62.84
N LYS A 175 118.72 69.07 -64.16
CA LYS A 175 117.56 69.18 -65.06
C LYS A 175 116.82 67.84 -65.13
N GLU A 176 117.54 66.75 -65.39
CA GLU A 176 116.98 65.38 -65.31
C GLU A 176 116.31 65.12 -63.94
N LEU A 177 116.95 65.52 -62.84
CA LEU A 177 116.39 65.38 -61.49
C LEU A 177 115.14 66.22 -61.28
N LYS A 178 115.06 67.44 -61.80
CA LYS A 178 113.84 68.29 -61.71
C LYS A 178 112.70 67.68 -62.52
N GLU A 179 112.97 67.18 -63.72
CA GLU A 179 111.99 66.50 -64.57
C GLU A 179 111.50 65.20 -63.90
N LEU A 180 112.41 64.33 -63.45
CA LEU A 180 112.07 63.11 -62.68
C LEU A 180 111.28 63.41 -61.40
N LYS A 181 111.67 64.42 -60.62
CA LYS A 181 110.99 64.80 -59.37
C LYS A 181 109.61 65.43 -59.62
N SER A 182 109.38 66.01 -60.80
CA SER A 182 108.03 66.43 -61.23
C SER A 182 107.16 65.24 -61.64
N ALA A 183 107.72 64.27 -62.38
CA ALA A 183 107.04 63.04 -62.77
C ALA A 183 106.72 62.14 -61.57
N LEU A 184 107.57 62.11 -60.55
CA LEU A 184 107.35 61.36 -59.31
C LEU A 184 106.17 61.95 -58.52
N LYS A 185 106.13 63.28 -58.31
CA LYS A 185 104.97 63.95 -57.71
C LYS A 185 103.66 63.75 -58.48
N ALA A 186 103.71 63.68 -59.81
CA ALA A 186 102.55 63.38 -60.63
C ALA A 186 102.06 61.92 -60.43
N LYS A 187 102.98 60.98 -60.22
CA LYS A 187 102.64 59.58 -59.88
C LYS A 187 102.13 59.46 -58.44
N ASP A 188 102.71 60.15 -57.47
CA ASP A 188 102.26 60.15 -56.07
C ASP A 188 100.79 60.60 -55.98
N LYS A 189 100.43 61.71 -56.64
CA LYS A 189 99.05 62.19 -56.73
C LYS A 189 98.11 61.16 -57.37
N HIS A 190 98.56 60.48 -58.43
CA HIS A 190 97.77 59.40 -59.06
C HIS A 190 97.61 58.16 -58.16
N ILE A 191 98.61 57.85 -57.32
CA ILE A 191 98.56 56.76 -56.35
C ILE A 191 97.58 57.08 -55.22
N ASP A 192 97.57 58.31 -54.72
CA ASP A 192 96.64 58.71 -53.66
C ASP A 192 95.19 58.84 -54.17
N GLU A 193 94.98 59.36 -55.38
CA GLU A 193 93.65 59.33 -56.04
C GLU A 193 93.15 57.90 -56.32
N ALA A 194 94.06 56.96 -56.63
CA ALA A 194 93.73 55.55 -56.77
C ALA A 194 93.40 54.91 -55.41
N ARG A 195 94.18 55.21 -54.36
CA ARG A 195 93.94 54.74 -52.99
C ARG A 195 92.59 55.21 -52.46
N GLU A 196 92.23 56.48 -52.66
CA GLU A 196 90.93 56.99 -52.21
C GLU A 196 89.75 56.29 -52.91
N LYS A 197 89.89 55.96 -54.21
CA LYS A 197 88.91 55.15 -54.93
C LYS A 197 88.84 53.72 -54.41
N TYR A 198 89.98 53.07 -54.16
CA TYR A 198 90.00 51.72 -53.61
C TYR A 198 89.42 51.66 -52.19
N VAL A 199 89.74 52.61 -51.31
CA VAL A 199 89.14 52.69 -49.96
C VAL A 199 87.62 52.87 -50.04
N LYS A 200 87.11 53.73 -50.93
CA LYS A 200 85.66 53.87 -51.14
C LYS A 200 85.02 52.55 -51.62
N GLN A 201 85.61 51.90 -52.63
CA GLN A 201 85.14 50.59 -53.09
C GLN A 201 85.22 49.50 -52.01
N THR A 202 86.25 49.50 -51.16
CA THR A 202 86.35 48.56 -50.03
C THR A 202 85.24 48.81 -49.01
N ASN A 203 84.97 50.07 -48.65
CA ASN A 203 83.90 50.43 -47.72
C ASN A 203 82.50 50.09 -48.28
N ASP A 204 82.26 50.35 -49.57
CA ASP A 204 80.99 50.00 -50.23
C ASP A 204 80.78 48.48 -50.29
N VAL A 205 81.83 47.70 -50.56
CA VAL A 205 81.79 46.23 -50.53
C VAL A 205 81.63 45.70 -49.10
N GLU A 206 82.27 46.31 -48.10
CA GLU A 206 82.11 45.92 -46.69
C GLU A 206 80.69 46.24 -46.16
N LYS A 207 80.10 47.35 -46.61
CA LYS A 207 78.69 47.69 -46.35
C LYS A 207 77.75 46.68 -47.01
N GLN A 208 77.97 46.33 -48.28
CA GLN A 208 77.18 45.29 -48.96
C GLN A 208 77.38 43.89 -48.36
N LEU A 209 78.54 43.59 -47.79
CA LEU A 209 78.78 42.36 -47.03
C LEU A 209 77.92 42.34 -45.76
N LYS A 210 77.98 43.40 -44.94
CA LYS A 210 77.18 43.51 -43.71
C LYS A 210 75.67 43.51 -43.97
N GLU A 211 75.22 44.14 -45.05
CA GLU A 211 73.83 44.09 -45.51
C GLU A 211 73.42 42.68 -45.97
N LYS A 212 74.31 41.94 -46.64
CA LYS A 212 74.06 40.54 -47.03
C LYS A 212 74.16 39.57 -45.87
N GLU A 213 75.05 39.78 -44.90
CA GLU A 213 75.16 38.99 -43.68
C GLU A 213 73.90 39.16 -42.82
N LEU A 214 73.40 40.39 -42.66
CA LEU A 214 72.17 40.66 -41.94
C LEU A 214 70.92 40.14 -42.68
N ALA A 215 70.90 40.21 -44.02
CA ALA A 215 69.86 39.57 -44.82
C ALA A 215 69.92 38.03 -44.75
N LEU A 216 71.12 37.43 -44.75
CA LEU A 216 71.32 35.99 -44.59
C LEU A 216 70.90 35.53 -43.20
N GLN A 217 71.27 36.27 -42.15
CA GLN A 217 70.87 36.01 -40.78
C GLN A 217 69.33 36.06 -40.64
N LYS A 218 68.69 37.12 -41.14
CA LYS A 218 67.23 37.25 -41.15
C LYS A 218 66.55 36.14 -41.98
N ALA A 219 67.16 35.70 -43.07
CA ALA A 219 66.69 34.54 -43.84
C ALA A 219 66.87 33.21 -43.07
N THR A 220 67.94 33.04 -42.27
CA THR A 220 68.09 31.87 -41.40
C THR A 220 67.13 31.89 -40.20
N GLU A 221 66.82 33.05 -39.65
CA GLU A 221 65.80 33.23 -38.60
C GLU A 221 64.40 32.93 -39.15
N GLN A 222 64.06 33.44 -40.34
CA GLN A 222 62.83 33.07 -41.04
C GLN A 222 62.77 31.58 -41.38
N LYS A 223 63.88 30.98 -41.85
CA LYS A 223 63.96 29.53 -42.12
C LYS A 223 63.74 28.72 -40.84
N ALA A 224 64.36 29.10 -39.72
CA ALA A 224 64.16 28.44 -38.44
C ALA A 224 62.71 28.60 -37.93
N GLY A 225 62.09 29.76 -38.13
CA GLY A 225 60.66 29.97 -37.84
C GLY A 225 59.72 29.12 -38.71
N PHE A 226 60.02 28.97 -40.00
CA PHE A 226 59.27 28.08 -40.89
C PHE A 226 59.51 26.60 -40.57
N GLU A 227 60.72 26.20 -40.20
CA GLU A 227 61.01 24.82 -39.75
C GLU A 227 60.34 24.51 -38.41
N ALA A 228 60.32 25.45 -37.47
CA ALA A 228 59.56 25.32 -36.21
C ALA A 228 58.05 25.22 -36.46
N SER A 229 57.47 26.07 -37.32
CA SER A 229 56.04 26.00 -37.65
C SER A 229 55.68 24.76 -38.50
N LEU A 230 56.63 24.20 -39.26
CA LEU A 230 56.46 22.90 -39.91
C LEU A 230 56.42 21.76 -38.90
N VAL A 231 57.37 21.71 -37.95
CA VAL A 231 57.39 20.71 -36.88
C VAL A 231 56.17 20.82 -35.96
N GLU A 232 55.73 22.04 -35.64
CA GLU A 232 54.49 22.28 -34.89
C GLU A 232 53.27 21.75 -35.68
N LYS A 233 53.18 22.05 -36.98
CA LYS A 233 52.08 21.54 -37.82
C LYS A 233 52.12 20.03 -38.00
N GLU A 234 53.29 19.44 -38.19
CA GLU A 234 53.50 17.99 -38.24
C GLU A 234 53.09 17.33 -36.91
N HIS A 235 53.41 17.94 -35.77
CA HIS A 235 52.95 17.48 -34.46
C HIS A 235 51.42 17.60 -34.30
N THR A 236 50.79 18.69 -34.76
CA THR A 236 49.32 18.79 -34.77
C THR A 236 48.65 17.82 -35.75
N LEU A 237 49.30 17.51 -36.88
CA LEU A 237 48.80 16.52 -37.83
C LEU A 237 48.79 15.14 -37.19
N ASN A 238 49.91 14.75 -36.56
CA ASN A 238 50.03 13.47 -35.86
C ASN A 238 49.05 13.37 -34.67
N ALA A 239 48.79 14.47 -33.96
CA ALA A 239 47.76 14.52 -32.92
C ALA A 239 46.32 14.38 -33.47
N VAL A 240 46.05 14.95 -34.66
CA VAL A 240 44.78 14.76 -35.38
C VAL A 240 44.64 13.33 -35.92
N GLU A 241 45.71 12.68 -36.36
CA GLU A 241 45.67 11.27 -36.76
C GLU A 241 45.52 10.32 -35.57
N ALA A 242 46.16 10.60 -34.42
CA ALA A 242 45.98 9.85 -33.18
C ALA A 242 44.54 9.97 -32.64
N THR A 243 44.01 11.19 -32.50
CA THR A 243 42.61 11.40 -32.05
C THR A 243 41.59 10.84 -33.04
N LYS A 244 41.89 10.82 -34.34
CA LYS A 244 41.08 10.11 -35.34
C LYS A 244 41.11 8.59 -35.13
N ALA A 245 42.26 7.99 -34.83
CA ALA A 245 42.34 6.56 -34.52
C ALA A 245 41.55 6.22 -33.24
N GLU A 246 41.69 7.03 -32.20
CA GLU A 246 40.96 6.91 -30.93
C GLU A 246 39.44 7.03 -31.12
N VAL A 247 38.97 7.94 -31.97
CA VAL A 247 37.56 8.06 -32.37
C VAL A 247 37.09 6.86 -33.20
N GLN A 248 37.94 6.29 -34.06
CA GLN A 248 37.60 5.07 -34.80
C GLN A 248 37.51 3.83 -33.89
N GLN A 249 38.34 3.73 -32.86
CA GLN A 249 38.28 2.66 -31.85
C GLN A 249 37.01 2.79 -30.99
N LYS A 250 36.72 3.99 -30.47
CA LYS A 250 35.48 4.27 -29.71
C LYS A 250 34.21 4.07 -30.53
N LEU A 251 34.26 4.28 -31.85
CA LEU A 251 33.16 3.94 -32.74
C LEU A 251 32.96 2.42 -32.86
N VAL A 252 34.04 1.62 -32.83
CA VAL A 252 33.96 0.15 -32.81
C VAL A 252 33.44 -0.36 -31.46
N GLU A 253 33.88 0.22 -30.33
CA GLU A 253 33.32 -0.08 -28.99
C GLU A 253 31.82 0.23 -28.91
N VAL A 254 31.39 1.39 -29.40
CA VAL A 254 29.96 1.76 -29.43
C VAL A 254 29.17 0.82 -30.36
N LEU A 255 29.75 0.36 -31.47
CA LEU A 255 29.09 -0.62 -32.35
C LEU A 255 28.99 -2.01 -31.69
N SER A 256 30.00 -2.48 -30.97
CA SER A 256 29.94 -3.77 -30.26
C SER A 256 28.99 -3.72 -29.06
N GLN A 257 28.97 -2.61 -28.30
CA GLN A 257 28.00 -2.38 -27.22
C GLN A 257 26.56 -2.35 -27.75
N ASN A 258 26.29 -1.66 -28.87
CA ASN A 258 24.98 -1.71 -29.52
C ASN A 258 24.60 -3.13 -29.98
N GLU A 259 25.58 -3.95 -30.39
CA GLU A 259 25.33 -5.36 -30.72
C GLU A 259 25.12 -6.25 -29.48
N VAL A 260 25.49 -5.81 -28.27
CA VAL A 260 25.11 -6.45 -27.00
C VAL A 260 23.71 -6.01 -26.60
N TYR A 261 23.43 -4.70 -26.55
CA TYR A 261 22.10 -4.18 -26.24
C TYR A 261 21.01 -4.70 -27.19
N ALA A 262 21.32 -4.93 -28.48
CA ALA A 262 20.40 -5.57 -29.41
C ALA A 262 20.05 -7.02 -28.99
N LYS A 263 21.02 -7.79 -28.48
CA LYS A 263 20.81 -9.17 -28.02
C LYS A 263 20.06 -9.21 -26.67
N GLU A 264 20.32 -8.25 -25.79
CA GLU A 264 19.57 -8.06 -24.54
C GLU A 264 18.12 -7.65 -24.81
N LEU A 265 17.87 -6.73 -25.75
CA LEU A 265 16.53 -6.37 -26.21
C LEU A 265 15.81 -7.57 -26.86
N GLU A 266 16.48 -8.36 -27.71
CA GLU A 266 15.89 -9.60 -28.21
C GLU A 266 15.61 -10.63 -27.10
N GLN A 267 16.39 -10.67 -26.03
CA GLN A 267 16.12 -11.56 -24.89
C GLN A 267 14.92 -11.07 -24.08
N LEU A 268 14.86 -9.77 -23.75
CA LEU A 268 13.72 -9.15 -23.08
C LEU A 268 12.44 -9.29 -23.91
N GLN A 269 12.53 -9.20 -25.25
CA GLN A 269 11.40 -9.46 -26.15
C GLN A 269 10.90 -10.90 -26.02
N ARG A 270 11.80 -11.90 -26.03
CA ARG A 270 11.43 -13.32 -25.84
C ARG A 270 10.84 -13.60 -24.44
N GLU A 271 11.35 -12.93 -23.42
CA GLU A 271 10.83 -13.05 -22.05
C GLU A 271 9.44 -12.38 -21.92
N LEU A 272 9.23 -11.24 -22.58
CA LEU A 272 7.93 -10.58 -22.68
C LEU A 272 6.91 -11.42 -23.45
N ASP A 273 7.30 -11.97 -24.60
CA ASP A 273 6.46 -12.86 -25.42
C ASP A 273 6.10 -14.14 -24.62
N LYS A 274 7.04 -14.68 -23.83
CA LYS A 274 6.79 -15.83 -22.94
C LYS A 274 5.81 -15.49 -21.82
N VAL A 275 5.99 -14.36 -21.15
CA VAL A 275 5.06 -13.88 -20.10
C VAL A 275 3.69 -13.56 -20.68
N ALA A 276 3.60 -13.07 -21.92
CA ALA A 276 2.35 -12.91 -22.64
C ALA A 276 1.65 -14.26 -22.87
N CYS A 277 2.37 -15.28 -23.36
CA CYS A 277 1.83 -16.64 -23.53
C CYS A 277 1.33 -17.25 -22.21
N GLU A 278 2.11 -17.10 -21.13
CA GLU A 278 1.74 -17.61 -19.79
C GLU A 278 0.54 -16.86 -19.20
N ARG A 279 0.41 -15.55 -19.48
CA ARG A 279 -0.75 -14.73 -19.11
C ARG A 279 -2.00 -15.05 -19.94
N GLU A 280 -1.85 -15.35 -21.23
CA GLU A 280 -2.97 -15.80 -22.06
C GLU A 280 -3.45 -17.19 -21.63
N GLN A 281 -2.55 -18.13 -21.33
CA GLN A 281 -2.93 -19.46 -20.82
C GLN A 281 -3.66 -19.36 -19.47
N THR A 282 -3.15 -18.55 -18.53
CA THR A 282 -3.84 -18.37 -17.24
C THR A 282 -5.17 -17.63 -17.39
N MET A 283 -5.31 -16.67 -18.31
CA MET A 283 -6.62 -16.10 -18.66
C MET A 283 -7.60 -17.15 -19.20
N HIS A 284 -7.18 -18.00 -20.15
CA HIS A 284 -8.05 -19.05 -20.70
C HIS A 284 -8.48 -20.05 -19.61
N GLN A 285 -7.55 -20.40 -18.71
CA GLN A 285 -7.84 -21.32 -17.61
C GLN A 285 -8.82 -20.70 -16.59
N VAL A 286 -8.67 -19.42 -16.24
CA VAL A 286 -9.65 -18.70 -15.40
C VAL A 286 -11.02 -18.60 -16.09
N LEU A 287 -11.06 -18.34 -17.41
CA LEU A 287 -12.31 -18.29 -18.17
C LEU A 287 -13.03 -19.64 -18.25
N ASP A 288 -12.30 -20.75 -18.39
CA ASP A 288 -12.88 -22.10 -18.36
C ASP A 288 -13.30 -22.52 -16.94
N ASP A 289 -12.57 -22.10 -15.89
CA ASP A 289 -12.95 -22.33 -14.48
C ASP A 289 -14.20 -21.52 -14.10
N ASP A 290 -14.26 -20.24 -14.47
CA ASP A 290 -15.43 -19.39 -14.19
C ASP A 290 -16.66 -19.80 -15.03
N ARG A 291 -16.45 -20.33 -16.24
CA ARG A 291 -17.50 -20.97 -17.03
C ARG A 291 -18.04 -22.23 -16.34
N GLN A 292 -17.18 -23.08 -15.79
CA GLN A 292 -17.60 -24.25 -15.01
C GLN A 292 -18.35 -23.85 -13.74
N LYS A 293 -17.89 -22.81 -13.02
CA LYS A 293 -18.62 -22.25 -11.86
C LYS A 293 -20.00 -21.73 -12.27
N LEU A 294 -20.12 -21.02 -13.40
CA LEU A 294 -21.41 -20.56 -13.93
C LEU A 294 -22.33 -21.73 -14.28
N GLU A 295 -21.83 -22.77 -14.95
CA GLU A 295 -22.62 -23.96 -15.31
C GLU A 295 -23.09 -24.75 -14.05
N ILE A 296 -22.26 -24.80 -13.00
CA ILE A 296 -22.63 -25.36 -11.68
C ILE A 296 -23.67 -24.48 -10.97
N LEU A 297 -23.52 -23.15 -10.99
CA LEU A 297 -24.46 -22.21 -10.36
C LEU A 297 -25.81 -22.18 -11.08
N GLU A 298 -25.81 -22.22 -12.42
CA GLU A 298 -27.02 -22.30 -13.23
C GLU A 298 -27.76 -23.62 -12.96
N LYS A 299 -27.05 -24.74 -12.91
CA LYS A 299 -27.63 -26.04 -12.51
C LYS A 299 -28.19 -26.02 -11.09
N ARG A 300 -27.48 -25.41 -10.12
CA ARG A 300 -27.96 -25.26 -8.74
C ARG A 300 -29.18 -24.35 -8.62
N ALA A 301 -29.26 -23.31 -9.46
CA ALA A 301 -30.45 -22.44 -9.55
C ALA A 301 -31.65 -23.20 -10.13
N GLN A 302 -31.47 -23.99 -11.19
CA GLN A 302 -32.52 -24.85 -11.75
C GLN A 302 -32.99 -25.92 -10.74
N GLU A 303 -32.07 -26.48 -9.94
CA GLU A 303 -32.41 -27.41 -8.85
C GLU A 303 -33.20 -26.73 -7.72
N GLN A 304 -32.86 -25.48 -7.36
CA GLN A 304 -33.64 -24.69 -6.41
C GLN A 304 -35.00 -24.24 -6.95
N GLU A 305 -35.11 -23.91 -8.24
CA GLU A 305 -36.39 -23.59 -8.88
C GLU A 305 -37.32 -24.82 -8.92
N ALA A 306 -36.78 -25.99 -9.27
CA ALA A 306 -37.53 -27.24 -9.22
C ALA A 306 -38.03 -27.59 -7.80
N LEU A 307 -37.18 -27.42 -6.79
CA LEU A 307 -37.53 -27.65 -5.39
C LEU A 307 -38.55 -26.61 -4.88
N ALA A 308 -38.47 -25.35 -5.33
CA ALA A 308 -39.47 -24.33 -5.03
C ALA A 308 -40.83 -24.64 -5.66
N VAL A 309 -40.86 -25.20 -6.88
CA VAL A 309 -42.08 -25.69 -7.55
C VAL A 309 -42.67 -26.90 -6.81
N GLU A 310 -41.82 -27.84 -6.37
CA GLU A 310 -42.24 -28.99 -5.55
C GLU A 310 -42.87 -28.53 -4.22
N LYS A 311 -42.24 -27.59 -3.52
CA LYS A 311 -42.80 -27.02 -2.27
C LYS A 311 -44.02 -26.13 -2.49
N ALA A 312 -44.15 -25.49 -3.65
CA ALA A 312 -45.39 -24.81 -4.02
C ALA A 312 -46.54 -25.81 -4.23
N GLN A 313 -46.27 -26.96 -4.86
CA GLN A 313 -47.25 -28.03 -5.04
C GLN A 313 -47.64 -28.68 -3.69
N GLU A 314 -46.67 -29.01 -2.82
CA GLU A 314 -46.96 -29.52 -1.46
C GLU A 314 -47.85 -28.56 -0.66
N LEU A 315 -47.66 -27.25 -0.80
CA LEU A 315 -48.51 -26.24 -0.16
C LEU A 315 -49.90 -26.11 -0.84
N GLU A 316 -50.02 -26.37 -2.14
CA GLU A 316 -51.31 -26.41 -2.84
C GLU A 316 -52.12 -27.66 -2.43
N ASP A 317 -51.46 -28.81 -2.34
CA ASP A 317 -52.03 -30.08 -1.89
C ASP A 317 -52.43 -30.00 -0.41
N TYR A 318 -51.59 -29.42 0.46
CA TYR A 318 -51.93 -29.20 1.87
C TYR A 318 -53.11 -28.24 2.06
N LYS A 319 -53.26 -27.20 1.22
CA LYS A 319 -54.47 -26.36 1.19
C LYS A 319 -55.70 -27.19 0.79
N HIS A 320 -55.57 -28.08 -0.19
CA HIS A 320 -56.67 -28.94 -0.63
C HIS A 320 -57.13 -29.89 0.49
N ASP A 321 -56.18 -30.54 1.17
CA ASP A 321 -56.44 -31.37 2.35
C ASP A 321 -57.10 -30.56 3.48
N CYS A 322 -56.64 -29.33 3.75
CA CYS A 322 -57.29 -28.45 4.73
C CYS A 322 -58.73 -28.08 4.34
N VAL A 323 -59.04 -27.91 3.05
CA VAL A 323 -60.40 -27.63 2.56
C VAL A 323 -61.30 -28.86 2.68
N GLU A 324 -60.80 -30.06 2.39
CA GLU A 324 -61.57 -31.30 2.56
C GLU A 324 -61.72 -31.68 4.05
N LEU A 325 -60.74 -31.39 4.91
CA LEU A 325 -60.88 -31.49 6.36
C LEU A 325 -61.91 -30.48 6.92
N TRP A 326 -61.92 -29.24 6.42
CA TRP A 326 -62.93 -28.25 6.79
C TRP A 326 -64.34 -28.67 6.34
N LYS A 327 -64.47 -29.17 5.10
CA LYS A 327 -65.72 -29.67 4.52
C LYS A 327 -66.25 -30.89 5.27
N THR A 328 -65.41 -31.88 5.58
CA THR A 328 -65.81 -33.04 6.39
C THR A 328 -66.13 -32.67 7.84
N ASN A 329 -65.44 -31.68 8.42
CA ASN A 329 -65.81 -31.12 9.72
C ASN A 329 -67.21 -30.45 9.68
N GLU A 330 -67.53 -29.71 8.61
CA GLU A 330 -68.84 -29.07 8.44
C GLU A 330 -69.95 -30.09 8.14
N GLU A 331 -69.67 -31.13 7.36
CA GLU A 331 -70.57 -32.28 7.17
C GLU A 331 -70.81 -33.03 8.48
N LEU A 332 -69.79 -33.18 9.34
CA LEU A 332 -69.93 -33.75 10.69
C LEU A 332 -70.76 -32.85 11.62
N LYS A 333 -70.57 -31.53 11.61
CA LYS A 333 -71.45 -30.59 12.34
C LYS A 333 -72.90 -30.72 11.87
N GLN A 334 -73.14 -30.83 10.58
CA GLN A 334 -74.49 -31.02 10.02
C GLN A 334 -75.08 -32.38 10.43
N GLN A 335 -74.29 -33.46 10.46
CA GLN A 335 -74.72 -34.75 10.99
C GLN A 335 -75.04 -34.69 12.49
N ILE A 336 -74.25 -33.99 13.30
CA ILE A 336 -74.52 -33.77 14.74
C ILE A 336 -75.78 -32.92 14.93
N ALA A 337 -76.00 -31.89 14.11
CA ALA A 337 -77.22 -31.07 14.14
C ALA A 337 -78.46 -31.89 13.76
N LEU A 338 -78.37 -32.75 12.74
CA LEU A 338 -79.45 -33.66 12.34
C LEU A 338 -79.71 -34.74 13.39
N ALA A 339 -78.67 -35.31 14.00
CA ALA A 339 -78.78 -36.33 15.04
C ALA A 339 -79.37 -35.76 16.34
N SER A 340 -78.95 -34.56 16.74
CA SER A 340 -79.52 -33.86 17.91
C SER A 340 -80.96 -33.40 17.65
N ALA A 341 -81.30 -32.91 16.45
CA ALA A 341 -82.68 -32.63 16.07
C ALA A 341 -83.56 -33.90 16.08
N ALA A 342 -83.04 -35.03 15.57
CA ALA A 342 -83.73 -36.33 15.63
C ALA A 342 -83.89 -36.82 17.08
N ALA A 343 -82.89 -36.63 17.94
CA ALA A 343 -82.97 -36.95 19.36
C ALA A 343 -84.01 -36.06 20.09
N MET A 344 -84.07 -34.77 19.79
CA MET A 344 -85.12 -33.87 20.32
C MET A 344 -86.51 -34.24 19.81
N THR A 345 -86.65 -34.63 18.53
CA THR A 345 -87.91 -35.12 17.97
C THR A 345 -88.35 -36.40 18.69
N LYS A 346 -87.44 -37.36 18.88
CA LYS A 346 -87.71 -38.59 19.63
C LYS A 346 -88.01 -38.34 21.12
N GLN A 347 -87.39 -37.32 21.74
CA GLN A 347 -87.72 -36.89 23.10
C GLN A 347 -89.10 -36.21 23.17
N ALA A 348 -89.49 -35.47 22.12
CA ALA A 348 -90.85 -34.93 21.99
C ALA A 348 -91.88 -36.05 21.78
N GLU A 349 -91.58 -37.05 20.95
CA GLU A 349 -92.40 -38.28 20.82
C GLU A 349 -92.51 -39.03 22.15
N PHE A 350 -91.43 -39.19 22.92
CA PHE A 350 -91.50 -39.80 24.25
C PHE A 350 -92.35 -38.97 25.23
N ARG A 351 -92.26 -37.64 25.19
CA ARG A 351 -93.12 -36.75 25.97
C ARG A 351 -94.59 -36.84 25.54
N GLU A 352 -94.88 -36.86 24.25
CA GLU A 352 -96.23 -37.04 23.71
C GLU A 352 -96.82 -38.41 24.09
N ASN A 353 -96.03 -39.48 24.00
CA ASN A 353 -96.44 -40.81 24.46
C ASN A 353 -96.69 -40.84 25.98
N ALA A 354 -95.86 -40.17 26.80
CA ALA A 354 -96.10 -40.05 28.23
C ALA A 354 -97.39 -39.25 28.54
N LEU A 355 -97.64 -38.15 27.81
CA LEU A 355 -98.88 -37.36 27.89
C LEU A 355 -100.10 -38.12 27.34
N SER A 356 -99.92 -39.09 26.43
CA SER A 356 -101.00 -40.01 26.03
C SER A 356 -101.43 -40.90 27.21
N GLY A 357 -100.48 -41.29 28.07
CA GLY A 357 -100.76 -41.91 29.38
C GLY A 357 -101.57 -41.01 30.31
N GLN A 358 -101.34 -39.70 30.27
CA GLN A 358 -102.17 -38.72 30.99
C GLN A 358 -103.62 -38.70 30.46
N SER A 359 -103.86 -38.87 29.16
CA SER A 359 -105.23 -39.02 28.63
C SER A 359 -105.92 -40.31 29.11
N HIS A 360 -105.16 -41.39 29.31
CA HIS A 360 -105.70 -42.64 29.85
C HIS A 360 -106.00 -42.52 31.35
N LEU A 361 -105.15 -41.80 32.11
CA LEU A 361 -105.45 -41.42 33.50
C LEU A 361 -106.65 -40.48 33.59
N GLN A 362 -106.77 -39.50 32.69
CA GLN A 362 -107.89 -38.55 32.68
C GLN A 362 -109.22 -39.24 32.33
N ALA A 363 -109.22 -40.16 31.36
CA ALA A 363 -110.38 -41.02 31.10
C ALA A 363 -110.78 -41.85 32.32
N LYS A 364 -109.80 -42.32 33.10
CA LYS A 364 -110.02 -43.07 34.34
C LYS A 364 -110.45 -42.20 35.53
N VAL A 365 -110.02 -40.94 35.57
CA VAL A 365 -110.56 -39.93 36.48
C VAL A 365 -112.02 -39.67 36.13
N SER A 366 -112.38 -39.47 34.86
CA SER A 366 -113.79 -39.28 34.47
C SER A 366 -114.65 -40.53 34.63
N GLU A 367 -114.07 -41.74 34.56
CA GLU A 367 -114.74 -42.98 34.97
C GLU A 367 -115.01 -42.99 36.50
N LEU A 368 -114.03 -42.60 37.32
CA LEU A 368 -114.18 -42.48 38.78
C LEU A 368 -115.11 -41.32 39.20
N GLU A 369 -115.12 -40.21 38.47
CA GLU A 369 -116.07 -39.10 38.63
C GLU A 369 -117.49 -39.56 38.30
N SER A 370 -117.68 -40.30 37.20
CA SER A 370 -118.98 -40.90 36.87
C SER A 370 -119.43 -41.94 37.89
N GLN A 371 -118.51 -42.72 38.49
CA GLN A 371 -118.83 -43.64 39.58
C GLN A 371 -119.16 -42.89 40.88
N LEU A 372 -118.48 -41.78 41.18
CA LEU A 372 -118.80 -40.90 42.30
C LEU A 372 -120.15 -40.19 42.10
N GLU A 373 -120.47 -39.74 40.90
CA GLU A 373 -121.76 -39.13 40.58
C GLU A 373 -122.90 -40.16 40.60
N GLU A 374 -122.66 -41.40 40.17
CA GLU A 374 -123.63 -42.51 40.35
C GLU A 374 -123.81 -42.86 41.84
N LEU A 375 -122.73 -42.91 42.64
CA LEU A 375 -122.79 -43.13 44.09
C LEU A 375 -123.44 -41.97 44.86
N GLN A 376 -123.24 -40.72 44.43
CA GLN A 376 -123.97 -39.56 44.95
C GLN A 376 -125.44 -39.60 44.50
N GLY A 377 -125.74 -40.12 43.31
CA GLY A 377 -127.08 -40.41 42.84
C GLY A 377 -127.76 -41.54 43.65
N GLU A 378 -127.03 -42.58 44.05
CA GLU A 378 -127.46 -43.64 44.96
C GLU A 378 -127.72 -43.09 46.37
N LEU A 379 -126.80 -42.27 46.89
CA LEU A 379 -126.91 -41.61 48.19
C LEU A 379 -128.13 -40.67 48.19
N GLY A 380 -128.26 -39.77 47.21
CA GLY A 380 -129.41 -38.90 47.03
C GLY A 380 -130.73 -39.66 46.80
N ARG A 381 -130.70 -40.86 46.21
CA ARG A 381 -131.86 -41.78 46.14
C ARG A 381 -132.20 -42.36 47.52
N LYS A 382 -131.22 -42.71 48.35
CA LYS A 382 -131.42 -43.19 49.73
C LYS A 382 -131.82 -42.06 50.68
N ASP A 383 -131.27 -40.86 50.54
CA ASP A 383 -131.69 -39.67 51.29
C ASP A 383 -133.10 -39.25 50.89
N ASN A 384 -133.50 -39.42 49.62
CA ASN A 384 -134.90 -39.29 49.22
C ASN A 384 -135.81 -40.42 49.75
N GLN A 385 -135.29 -41.61 50.08
CA GLN A 385 -136.04 -42.64 50.80
C GLN A 385 -136.15 -42.32 52.29
N ILE A 386 -135.05 -41.87 52.93
CA ILE A 386 -135.00 -41.41 54.31
C ILE A 386 -135.93 -40.21 54.51
N ALA A 387 -135.87 -39.20 53.63
CA ALA A 387 -136.80 -38.07 53.64
C ALA A 387 -138.26 -38.49 53.40
N LYS A 388 -138.54 -39.52 52.61
CA LYS A 388 -139.91 -40.09 52.44
C LYS A 388 -140.38 -40.90 53.65
N LEU A 389 -139.46 -41.44 54.45
CA LEU A 389 -139.77 -42.08 55.73
C LEU A 389 -139.93 -41.03 56.85
N GLN A 390 -139.11 -39.98 56.85
CA GLN A 390 -139.16 -38.86 57.79
C GLN A 390 -140.30 -37.87 57.54
N THR A 391 -140.80 -37.75 56.31
CA THR A 391 -142.05 -36.99 56.02
C THR A 391 -143.33 -37.82 56.20
N GLY A 392 -143.19 -39.13 56.44
CA GLY A 392 -144.30 -40.01 56.84
C GLY A 392 -144.55 -40.05 58.36
N ILE A 393 -143.65 -39.48 59.16
CA ILE A 393 -143.67 -39.48 60.63
C ILE A 393 -143.57 -38.02 61.11
N GLU A 394 -144.10 -37.73 62.30
CA GLU A 394 -143.93 -36.42 62.98
C GLU A 394 -144.47 -35.16 62.29
N SER A 395 -145.62 -35.29 61.63
CA SER A 395 -146.61 -34.18 61.59
C SER A 395 -147.29 -33.94 62.96
N ARG A 396 -146.53 -34.01 64.08
CA ARG A 396 -147.05 -33.71 65.43
C ARG A 396 -145.99 -33.40 66.52
N ALA A 397 -145.74 -32.10 66.74
CA ALA A 397 -145.51 -31.46 68.06
C ALA A 397 -144.18 -31.72 68.84
N VAL A 398 -143.58 -30.75 69.57
CA VAL A 398 -143.70 -29.26 69.64
C VAL A 398 -142.60 -28.67 70.58
N VAL A 399 -142.26 -27.37 70.47
CA VAL A 399 -141.61 -26.48 71.50
C VAL A 399 -140.14 -26.75 71.89
N ASP A 400 -139.27 -25.77 72.21
CA ASP A 400 -139.11 -24.33 71.81
C ASP A 400 -137.79 -23.75 72.40
N GLU A 401 -137.48 -22.46 72.12
CA GLU A 401 -136.51 -21.55 72.83
C GLU A 401 -134.97 -21.84 72.83
N ALA A 402 -134.03 -20.87 73.02
CA ALA A 402 -133.95 -19.42 72.72
C ALA A 402 -132.53 -18.81 72.99
N GLY A 403 -132.10 -17.80 72.19
CA GLY A 403 -130.96 -16.87 72.45
C GLY A 403 -129.51 -17.42 72.33
N SER A 404 -128.42 -16.64 72.27
CA SER A 404 -128.09 -15.20 72.05
C SER A 404 -126.57 -14.99 72.25
N GLY A 405 -125.81 -14.01 71.73
CA GLY A 405 -126.03 -12.85 70.83
C GLY A 405 -124.84 -11.84 70.93
N GLU A 406 -124.69 -10.90 69.98
CA GLU A 406 -123.77 -9.71 70.00
C GLU A 406 -122.22 -10.01 69.95
N ASP A 407 -121.27 -9.13 69.56
CA ASP A 407 -121.32 -7.71 69.14
C ASP A 407 -120.17 -7.22 68.18
N ASP A 408 -120.26 -5.93 67.79
CA ASP A 408 -119.45 -5.03 66.92
C ASP A 408 -117.90 -4.93 67.14
N ASP A 409 -117.13 -4.52 66.10
CA ASP A 409 -116.24 -3.31 66.15
C ASP A 409 -115.71 -2.83 64.76
N LYS A 410 -115.01 -1.68 64.70
CA LYS A 410 -114.55 -0.92 63.51
C LYS A 410 -113.02 -0.68 63.50
N PHE A 411 -112.47 -0.26 62.34
CA PHE A 411 -111.56 0.90 62.09
C PHE A 411 -110.81 0.69 60.73
N VAL A 412 -111.02 1.51 59.69
CA VAL A 412 -110.28 2.74 59.27
C VAL A 412 -109.26 2.52 58.13
N VAL A 413 -109.08 3.56 57.29
CA VAL A 413 -108.38 3.59 55.99
C VAL A 413 -106.89 3.95 56.12
N VAL A 414 -106.03 3.27 55.33
CA VAL A 414 -104.76 3.79 54.79
C VAL A 414 -104.54 3.21 53.37
N GLU A 415 -103.95 4.00 52.46
CA GLU A 415 -103.54 3.58 51.11
C GLU A 415 -102.06 3.13 51.04
N GLY A 416 -101.72 2.25 50.09
CA GLY A 416 -100.34 2.00 49.63
C GLY A 416 -99.71 0.69 50.11
N GLY A 417 -99.30 -0.17 49.16
CA GLY A 417 -98.69 -1.47 49.51
C GLY A 417 -98.23 -2.40 48.37
N GLU A 418 -98.30 -2.01 47.09
CA GLU A 418 -98.01 -2.93 45.97
C GLU A 418 -96.58 -3.52 45.97
N GLY A 419 -95.62 -2.85 46.61
CA GLY A 419 -94.26 -3.37 46.78
C GLY A 419 -94.16 -4.65 47.62
N ALA A 420 -95.08 -4.88 48.58
CA ALA A 420 -95.03 -6.06 49.44
C ALA A 420 -95.35 -7.36 48.68
N ILE A 421 -96.27 -7.30 47.70
CA ILE A 421 -96.61 -8.46 46.86
C ILE A 421 -95.48 -8.75 45.88
N GLY A 422 -94.80 -7.72 45.34
CA GLY A 422 -93.60 -7.91 44.53
C GLY A 422 -92.50 -8.65 45.29
N VAL A 423 -92.11 -8.13 46.46
CA VAL A 423 -91.06 -8.74 47.30
C VAL A 423 -91.44 -10.16 47.75
N LEU A 424 -92.70 -10.42 48.16
CA LEU A 424 -93.13 -11.76 48.52
C LEU A 424 -93.16 -12.73 47.31
N THR A 425 -93.49 -12.25 46.12
CA THR A 425 -93.47 -13.09 44.90
C THR A 425 -92.03 -13.41 44.50
N GLU A 426 -91.10 -12.45 44.62
CA GLU A 426 -89.68 -12.64 44.33
C GLU A 426 -88.99 -13.52 45.38
N GLN A 427 -89.35 -13.38 46.67
CA GLN A 427 -88.92 -14.27 47.74
C GLN A 427 -89.46 -15.70 47.57
N VAL A 428 -90.73 -15.87 47.19
CA VAL A 428 -91.29 -17.20 46.88
C VAL A 428 -90.62 -17.81 45.64
N ALA A 429 -90.39 -17.04 44.58
CA ALA A 429 -89.69 -17.53 43.39
C ALA A 429 -88.22 -17.89 43.69
N THR A 430 -87.56 -17.16 44.57
CA THR A 430 -86.18 -17.43 44.99
C THR A 430 -86.11 -18.65 45.91
N ALA A 431 -86.99 -18.75 46.91
CA ALA A 431 -87.12 -19.94 47.75
C ALA A 431 -87.53 -21.19 46.95
N GLN A 432 -88.34 -21.05 45.89
CA GLN A 432 -88.62 -22.16 44.97
C GLN A 432 -87.39 -22.56 44.15
N ARG A 433 -86.53 -21.61 43.76
CA ARG A 433 -85.27 -21.90 43.07
C ARG A 433 -84.28 -22.59 44.00
N GLU A 434 -84.04 -22.01 45.18
CA GLU A 434 -83.19 -22.56 46.24
C GLU A 434 -83.67 -23.96 46.70
N LEU A 435 -84.99 -24.19 46.80
CA LEU A 435 -85.54 -25.53 47.06
C LEU A 435 -85.28 -26.50 45.90
N THR A 436 -85.37 -26.04 44.65
CA THR A 436 -85.07 -26.88 43.47
C THR A 436 -83.59 -27.24 43.42
N GLU A 437 -82.71 -26.25 43.58
CA GLU A 437 -81.25 -26.44 43.66
C GLU A 437 -80.86 -27.30 44.87
N SER A 438 -81.53 -27.16 46.01
CA SER A 438 -81.36 -28.04 47.18
C SER A 438 -81.83 -29.46 46.92
N MET A 439 -82.92 -29.66 46.15
CA MET A 439 -83.40 -30.99 45.77
C MET A 439 -82.48 -31.65 44.74
N GLU A 440 -81.91 -30.91 43.78
CA GLU A 440 -80.91 -31.40 42.84
C GLU A 440 -79.58 -31.71 43.56
N LEU A 441 -79.13 -30.84 44.47
CA LEU A 441 -77.97 -31.10 45.33
C LEU A 441 -78.18 -32.34 46.20
N ASN A 442 -79.35 -32.51 46.80
CA ASN A 442 -79.69 -33.68 47.60
C ASN A 442 -79.81 -34.95 46.71
N LEU A 443 -80.30 -34.84 45.47
CA LEU A 443 -80.25 -35.93 44.50
C LEU A 443 -78.80 -36.32 44.13
N HIS A 444 -77.93 -35.34 43.89
CA HIS A 444 -76.51 -35.56 43.63
C HIS A 444 -75.78 -36.16 44.84
N LEU A 445 -76.07 -35.70 46.06
CA LEU A 445 -75.53 -36.27 47.30
C LEU A 445 -76.07 -37.68 47.55
N ASN A 446 -77.35 -37.95 47.27
CA ASN A 446 -77.93 -39.29 47.43
C ASN A 446 -77.38 -40.27 46.38
N ASN A 447 -77.21 -39.84 45.12
CA ASN A 447 -76.53 -40.64 44.09
C ASN A 447 -75.05 -40.89 44.44
N ARG A 448 -74.36 -39.89 44.99
CA ARG A 448 -72.98 -40.02 45.48
C ARG A 448 -72.90 -40.95 46.70
N ASN A 449 -73.86 -40.89 47.61
CA ASN A 449 -73.93 -41.76 48.77
C ASN A 449 -74.25 -43.19 48.36
N ALA A 450 -75.21 -43.42 47.45
CA ALA A 450 -75.49 -44.73 46.89
C ALA A 450 -74.24 -45.31 46.18
N TRP A 451 -73.52 -44.51 45.39
CA TRP A 451 -72.26 -44.95 44.78
C TRP A 451 -71.18 -45.25 45.84
N LEU A 452 -71.07 -44.45 46.89
CA LEU A 452 -70.15 -44.71 48.01
C LEU A 452 -70.56 -45.95 48.83
N GLU A 453 -71.85 -46.24 48.97
CA GLU A 453 -72.38 -47.46 49.58
C GLU A 453 -72.14 -48.69 48.68
N GLU A 454 -72.26 -48.56 47.35
CA GLU A 454 -71.84 -49.61 46.40
C GLU A 454 -70.32 -49.86 46.48
N GLN A 455 -69.49 -48.81 46.53
CA GLN A 455 -68.04 -48.97 46.74
C GLN A 455 -67.74 -49.60 48.11
N TYR A 456 -68.44 -49.18 49.17
CA TYR A 456 -68.26 -49.72 50.52
C TYR A 456 -68.74 -51.17 50.62
N GLN A 457 -69.81 -51.56 49.91
CA GLN A 457 -70.29 -52.93 49.84
C GLN A 457 -69.36 -53.83 49.01
N MET A 458 -68.81 -53.35 47.88
CA MET A 458 -67.76 -54.09 47.16
C MET A 458 -66.48 -54.25 47.98
N LEU A 459 -66.05 -53.21 48.71
CA LEU A 459 -64.90 -53.32 49.61
C LEU A 459 -65.19 -54.22 50.81
N SER A 460 -66.43 -54.22 51.32
CA SER A 460 -66.87 -55.09 52.41
C SER A 460 -66.99 -56.54 52.00
N SER A 461 -67.47 -56.86 50.79
CA SER A 461 -67.56 -58.24 50.31
C SER A 461 -66.17 -58.83 50.05
N VAL A 462 -65.29 -58.07 49.39
CA VAL A 462 -63.87 -58.42 49.17
C VAL A 462 -63.09 -58.54 50.50
N GLN A 463 -63.58 -57.97 51.61
CA GLN A 463 -63.00 -58.15 52.95
C GLN A 463 -63.73 -59.20 53.81
N SER A 464 -64.90 -59.70 53.42
CA SER A 464 -65.63 -60.75 54.16
C SER A 464 -65.48 -62.16 53.58
N GLU A 465 -65.03 -62.33 52.33
CA GLU A 465 -64.73 -63.65 51.74
C GLU A 465 -63.44 -64.33 52.29
N GLY A 466 -63.10 -64.07 53.56
CA GLY A 466 -61.92 -64.60 54.25
C GLY A 466 -62.20 -65.69 55.31
N ASP A 467 -63.37 -65.65 55.96
CA ASP A 467 -63.74 -66.55 57.06
C ASP A 467 -65.26 -66.78 57.09
N ASP A 468 -65.74 -67.94 56.61
CA ASP A 468 -66.98 -68.60 57.13
C ASP A 468 -67.17 -70.04 56.57
N GLU A 469 -66.13 -70.88 56.66
CA GLU A 469 -66.33 -72.32 56.52
C GLU A 469 -66.91 -72.91 57.82
N HIS A 470 -68.23 -73.15 57.92
CA HIS A 470 -68.83 -74.46 58.28
C HIS A 470 -70.36 -74.47 58.53
N GLU A 471 -70.94 -75.68 58.37
CA GLU A 471 -72.16 -76.20 58.99
C GLU A 471 -73.50 -75.41 58.92
N SER A 472 -74.32 -75.78 57.92
CA SER A 472 -75.60 -76.47 58.26
C SER A 472 -76.10 -77.32 57.09
N ALA A 473 -76.43 -78.59 57.36
CA ALA A 473 -76.91 -79.52 56.36
C ALA A 473 -78.32 -80.04 56.68
N ASP A 474 -79.34 -79.51 55.97
CA ASP A 474 -80.43 -80.30 55.39
C ASP A 474 -81.43 -79.44 54.60
N LEU A 475 -81.53 -79.66 53.28
CA LEU A 475 -82.72 -79.49 52.41
C LEU A 475 -82.38 -79.67 50.90
N MET A 476 -81.54 -80.65 50.56
CA MET A 476 -81.08 -80.86 49.18
C MET A 476 -82.17 -81.39 48.23
N ARG A 477 -82.92 -80.49 47.57
CA ARG A 477 -83.49 -80.78 46.23
C ARG A 477 -83.89 -79.62 45.31
N HIS A 478 -84.09 -78.40 45.79
CA HIS A 478 -84.36 -77.24 44.91
C HIS A 478 -83.11 -76.36 44.66
N SER A 479 -82.22 -76.25 45.65
CA SER A 479 -80.96 -75.50 45.55
C SER A 479 -80.02 -75.91 44.40
N MET A 480 -80.15 -77.11 43.81
CA MET A 480 -79.23 -77.55 42.73
C MET A 480 -79.50 -76.89 41.37
N GLU A 481 -80.76 -76.53 41.04
CA GLU A 481 -81.03 -75.76 39.82
C GLU A 481 -80.68 -74.28 40.01
N GLU A 482 -80.92 -73.73 41.20
CA GLU A 482 -80.54 -72.36 41.55
C GLU A 482 -79.02 -72.18 41.65
N ARG A 483 -78.28 -73.14 42.24
CA ARG A 483 -76.79 -73.17 42.15
C ARG A 483 -76.30 -73.46 40.74
N GLY A 484 -77.04 -74.23 39.94
CA GLY A 484 -76.73 -74.41 38.52
C GLY A 484 -76.76 -73.08 37.78
N ALA A 485 -77.87 -72.36 37.89
CA ALA A 485 -78.04 -71.03 37.30
C ALA A 485 -77.04 -70.00 37.86
N ALA A 486 -76.78 -70.00 39.17
CA ALA A 486 -75.80 -69.09 39.79
C ALA A 486 -74.37 -69.38 39.31
N LEU A 487 -73.92 -70.63 39.28
CA LEU A 487 -72.61 -71.01 38.75
C LEU A 487 -72.50 -70.78 37.24
N GLU A 488 -73.59 -70.90 36.49
CA GLU A 488 -73.64 -70.64 35.04
C GLU A 488 -73.68 -69.14 34.72
N GLN A 489 -74.24 -68.31 35.61
CA GLN A 489 -74.14 -66.85 35.59
C GLN A 489 -72.74 -66.39 36.01
N GLU A 490 -72.20 -66.91 37.11
CA GLU A 490 -70.83 -66.62 37.60
C GLU A 490 -69.77 -67.03 36.58
N LEU A 491 -69.98 -68.14 35.85
CA LEU A 491 -69.15 -68.53 34.70
C LEU A 491 -69.28 -67.54 33.52
N GLN A 492 -70.47 -66.99 33.26
CA GLN A 492 -70.68 -65.97 32.23
C GLN A 492 -70.04 -64.63 32.62
N GLU A 493 -70.19 -64.20 33.86
CA GLU A 493 -69.57 -62.99 34.40
C GLU A 493 -68.04 -63.11 34.44
N ALA A 494 -67.50 -64.27 34.83
CA ALA A 494 -66.07 -64.57 34.73
C ALA A 494 -65.58 -64.61 33.27
N GLN A 495 -66.39 -65.09 32.32
CA GLN A 495 -66.08 -65.02 30.89
C GLN A 495 -66.13 -63.59 30.35
N HIS A 496 -67.10 -62.77 30.79
CA HIS A 496 -67.16 -61.35 30.44
C HIS A 496 -65.94 -60.60 30.98
N ALA A 497 -65.62 -60.72 32.27
CA ALA A 497 -64.43 -60.12 32.86
C ALA A 497 -63.11 -60.63 32.24
N ALA A 498 -63.06 -61.90 31.78
CA ALA A 498 -61.92 -62.43 31.04
C ALA A 498 -61.81 -61.85 29.61
N ASN A 499 -62.94 -61.67 28.92
CA ASN A 499 -62.99 -61.05 27.60
C ASN A 499 -62.62 -59.56 27.67
N GLU A 500 -63.14 -58.81 28.64
CA GLU A 500 -62.77 -57.41 28.89
C GLU A 500 -61.27 -57.27 29.19
N LYS A 501 -60.71 -58.16 30.03
CA LYS A 501 -59.25 -58.21 30.26
C LYS A 501 -58.47 -58.54 28.98
N ALA A 502 -58.98 -59.43 28.12
CA ALA A 502 -58.38 -59.74 26.83
C ALA A 502 -58.46 -58.56 25.83
N GLU A 503 -59.54 -57.77 25.83
CA GLU A 503 -59.65 -56.53 25.06
C GLU A 503 -58.73 -55.44 25.61
N HIS A 504 -58.64 -55.26 26.93
CA HIS A 504 -57.68 -54.35 27.55
C HIS A 504 -56.22 -54.72 27.21
N VAL A 505 -55.86 -56.00 27.25
CA VAL A 505 -54.54 -56.47 26.79
C VAL A 505 -54.35 -56.21 25.30
N SER A 506 -55.33 -56.54 24.45
CA SER A 506 -55.27 -56.27 23.01
C SER A 506 -55.12 -54.79 22.68
N ASN A 507 -55.71 -53.91 23.47
CA ASN A 507 -55.61 -52.45 23.31
C ASN A 507 -54.27 -51.92 23.86
N LEU A 508 -53.74 -52.49 24.94
CA LEU A 508 -52.37 -52.22 25.40
C LEU A 508 -51.33 -52.67 24.37
N GLU A 509 -51.50 -53.84 23.75
CA GLU A 509 -50.62 -54.34 22.67
C GLU A 509 -50.68 -53.45 21.42
N ARG A 510 -51.88 -52.97 21.02
CA ARG A 510 -52.03 -51.96 19.96
C ARG A 510 -51.34 -50.65 20.32
N ASN A 511 -51.56 -50.13 21.53
CA ASN A 511 -50.97 -48.87 21.97
C ASN A 511 -49.44 -48.96 22.07
N TYR A 512 -48.90 -50.09 22.56
CA TYR A 512 -47.47 -50.35 22.56
C TYR A 512 -46.89 -50.48 21.14
N SER A 513 -47.63 -51.11 20.22
CA SER A 513 -47.24 -51.20 18.80
C SER A 513 -47.25 -49.83 18.10
N ALA A 514 -48.24 -48.98 18.39
CA ALA A 514 -48.33 -47.60 17.90
C ALA A 514 -47.20 -46.73 18.48
N LEU A 515 -46.94 -46.81 19.78
CA LEU A 515 -45.83 -46.11 20.43
C LEU A 515 -44.46 -46.58 19.90
N SER A 516 -44.31 -47.87 19.63
CA SER A 516 -43.11 -48.44 19.00
C SER A 516 -42.93 -47.94 17.56
N THR A 517 -44.00 -47.84 16.77
CA THR A 517 -43.90 -47.29 15.39
C THR A 517 -43.58 -45.80 15.40
N GLU A 518 -44.16 -45.01 16.29
CA GLU A 518 -43.80 -43.59 16.44
C GLU A 518 -42.40 -43.39 17.04
N PHE A 519 -41.92 -44.23 17.95
CA PHE A 519 -40.53 -44.21 18.42
C PHE A 519 -39.54 -44.51 17.28
N ASN A 520 -39.84 -45.50 16.43
CA ASN A 520 -39.03 -45.77 15.24
C ASN A 520 -39.10 -44.63 14.22
N ARG A 521 -40.25 -43.96 14.06
CA ARG A 521 -40.41 -42.78 13.21
C ARG A 521 -39.60 -41.59 13.70
N LEU A 522 -39.67 -41.28 14.99
CA LEU A 522 -38.85 -40.27 15.68
C LEU A 522 -37.36 -40.57 15.53
N ARG A 523 -36.97 -41.84 15.65
CA ARG A 523 -35.58 -42.28 15.43
C ARG A 523 -35.13 -42.04 14.00
N SER A 524 -35.87 -42.48 12.99
CA SER A 524 -35.53 -42.22 11.58
C SER A 524 -35.51 -40.73 11.24
N ALA A 525 -36.39 -39.93 11.85
CA ALA A 525 -36.35 -38.47 11.71
C ALA A 525 -35.10 -37.85 12.38
N HIS A 526 -34.69 -38.35 13.55
CA HIS A 526 -33.45 -37.94 14.22
C HIS A 526 -32.21 -38.33 13.41
N ASP A 527 -32.13 -39.57 12.93
CA ASP A 527 -31.03 -40.08 12.12
C ASP A 527 -30.89 -39.24 10.83
N ALA A 528 -32.00 -38.90 10.15
CA ALA A 528 -31.99 -38.00 8.99
C ALA A 528 -31.58 -36.55 9.32
N LEU A 529 -31.95 -36.03 10.49
CA LEU A 529 -31.53 -34.70 10.97
C LEU A 529 -30.02 -34.68 11.29
N VAL A 530 -29.48 -35.80 11.78
CA VAL A 530 -28.03 -36.00 11.96
C VAL A 530 -27.30 -36.06 10.61
N GLU A 531 -27.86 -36.73 9.59
CA GLU A 531 -27.31 -36.72 8.23
C GLU A 531 -27.29 -35.31 7.62
N VAL A 532 -28.40 -34.56 7.70
CA VAL A 532 -28.46 -33.16 7.26
C VAL A 532 -27.41 -32.32 7.98
N LYS A 533 -27.29 -32.45 9.31
CA LYS A 533 -26.28 -31.72 10.08
C LYS A 533 -24.84 -32.06 9.64
N GLN A 534 -24.54 -33.32 9.30
CA GLN A 534 -23.21 -33.70 8.79
C GLN A 534 -22.94 -33.10 7.40
N VAL A 535 -23.96 -32.99 6.54
CA VAL A 535 -23.86 -32.30 5.25
C VAL A 535 -23.62 -30.79 5.45
N ASP A 536 -24.31 -30.15 6.40
CA ASP A 536 -24.12 -28.74 6.74
C ASP A 536 -22.73 -28.48 7.36
N GLU A 537 -22.25 -29.34 8.27
CA GLU A 537 -20.89 -29.23 8.83
C GLU A 537 -19.81 -29.43 7.75
N ALA A 538 -20.03 -30.32 6.78
CA ALA A 538 -19.15 -30.48 5.62
C ALA A 538 -19.20 -29.25 4.67
N ALA A 539 -20.39 -28.69 4.42
CA ALA A 539 -20.55 -27.48 3.61
C ALA A 539 -19.89 -26.27 4.28
N LEU A 540 -20.02 -26.11 5.60
CA LEU A 540 -19.32 -25.09 6.38
C LEU A 540 -17.80 -25.31 6.40
N SER A 541 -17.31 -26.55 6.39
CA SER A 541 -15.89 -26.86 6.25
C SER A 541 -15.36 -26.43 4.87
N ASN A 542 -16.09 -26.72 3.80
CA ASN A 542 -15.73 -26.31 2.44
C ASN A 542 -15.74 -24.77 2.30
N LEU A 543 -16.79 -24.10 2.80
CA LEU A 543 -16.87 -22.64 2.79
C LEU A 543 -15.73 -21.98 3.59
N ARG A 544 -15.29 -22.57 4.71
CA ARG A 544 -14.09 -22.09 5.43
C ARG A 544 -12.83 -22.24 4.59
N GLN A 545 -12.65 -23.38 3.92
CA GLN A 545 -11.51 -23.62 3.04
C GLN A 545 -11.51 -22.69 1.82
N GLU A 546 -12.67 -22.37 1.25
CA GLU A 546 -12.82 -21.37 0.20
C GLU A 546 -12.49 -19.96 0.72
N LEU A 547 -12.96 -19.59 1.92
CA LEU A 547 -12.71 -18.27 2.52
C LEU A 547 -11.22 -18.08 2.88
N ASP A 548 -10.55 -19.10 3.41
CA ASP A 548 -9.10 -19.05 3.64
C ASP A 548 -8.29 -19.09 2.33
N SER A 549 -8.81 -19.74 1.28
CA SER A 549 -8.23 -19.63 -0.08
C SER A 549 -8.37 -18.21 -0.66
N LEU A 550 -9.54 -17.57 -0.48
CA LEU A 550 -9.77 -16.17 -0.87
C LEU A 550 -8.88 -15.21 -0.09
N ARG A 551 -8.67 -15.42 1.22
CA ARG A 551 -7.70 -14.66 2.01
C ARG A 551 -6.26 -14.81 1.51
N SER A 552 -5.86 -16.01 1.06
CA SER A 552 -4.53 -16.21 0.47
C SER A 552 -4.38 -15.47 -0.88
N LEU A 553 -5.46 -15.36 -1.65
CA LEU A 553 -5.51 -14.55 -2.87
C LEU A 553 -5.53 -13.05 -2.58
N GLU A 554 -6.22 -12.62 -1.52
CA GLU A 554 -6.27 -11.24 -1.03
C GLU A 554 -4.89 -10.77 -0.58
N VAL A 555 -4.14 -11.57 0.21
CA VAL A 555 -2.75 -11.27 0.55
C VAL A 555 -1.89 -11.17 -0.72
N SER A 556 -2.03 -12.10 -1.67
CA SER A 556 -1.32 -12.03 -2.96
C SER A 556 -1.75 -10.85 -3.84
N ALA A 557 -2.95 -10.30 -3.65
CA ALA A 557 -3.40 -9.09 -4.33
C ALA A 557 -2.77 -7.85 -3.67
N VAL A 558 -2.76 -7.76 -2.34
CA VAL A 558 -2.08 -6.69 -1.59
C VAL A 558 -0.58 -6.66 -1.90
N GLU A 559 0.09 -7.81 -1.97
CA GLU A 559 1.49 -7.91 -2.41
C GLU A 559 1.70 -7.36 -3.84
N LYS A 560 0.77 -7.66 -4.76
CA LYS A 560 0.80 -7.16 -6.15
C LYS A 560 0.51 -5.66 -6.23
N ASP A 561 -0.46 -5.16 -5.48
CA ASP A 561 -0.79 -3.73 -5.44
C ASP A 561 0.34 -2.91 -4.79
N GLN A 562 1.03 -3.47 -3.79
CA GLN A 562 2.22 -2.85 -3.22
C GLN A 562 3.42 -2.90 -4.19
N ALA A 563 3.58 -3.98 -4.97
CA ALA A 563 4.55 -4.05 -6.05
C ALA A 563 4.23 -3.07 -7.20
N LEU A 564 2.96 -2.92 -7.57
CA LEU A 564 2.49 -1.92 -8.53
C LEU A 564 2.72 -0.49 -8.01
N PHE A 565 2.45 -0.23 -6.73
CA PHE A 565 2.73 1.06 -6.10
C PHE A 565 4.22 1.41 -6.14
N THR A 566 5.12 0.46 -5.85
CA THR A 566 6.57 0.70 -6.02
C THR A 566 6.97 0.93 -7.48
N LYS A 567 6.33 0.25 -8.44
CA LYS A 567 6.57 0.49 -9.87
C LYS A 567 6.02 1.83 -10.36
N ASP A 568 4.90 2.30 -9.84
CA ASP A 568 4.40 3.66 -10.11
C ASP A 568 5.27 4.74 -9.46
N GLN A 569 5.87 4.46 -8.30
CA GLN A 569 6.89 5.33 -7.71
C GLN A 569 8.17 5.37 -8.56
N GLU A 570 8.71 4.22 -8.99
CA GLU A 570 9.84 4.16 -9.94
C GLU A 570 9.51 4.93 -11.24
N LEU A 571 8.30 4.78 -11.78
CA LEU A 571 7.85 5.53 -12.96
C LEU A 571 7.69 7.03 -12.68
N ALA A 572 7.32 7.44 -11.47
CA ALA A 572 7.28 8.86 -11.09
C ALA A 572 8.70 9.45 -10.98
N GLU A 573 9.64 8.73 -10.37
CA GLU A 573 11.05 9.11 -10.27
C GLU A 573 11.72 9.17 -11.66
N LEU A 574 11.44 8.18 -12.53
CA LEU A 574 11.86 8.19 -13.93
C LEU A 574 11.24 9.35 -14.73
N ARG A 575 9.96 9.71 -14.50
CA ARG A 575 9.32 10.88 -15.12
C ARG A 575 10.00 12.19 -14.68
N ILE A 576 10.37 12.32 -13.40
CA ILE A 576 11.10 13.48 -12.86
C ILE A 576 12.52 13.56 -13.48
N ALA A 577 13.24 12.44 -13.52
CA ALA A 577 14.56 12.36 -14.15
C ALA A 577 14.52 12.69 -15.65
N ASN A 578 13.50 12.19 -16.37
CA ASN A 578 13.32 12.45 -17.80
C ASN A 578 12.90 13.92 -18.07
N ALA A 579 12.13 14.56 -17.17
CA ALA A 579 11.86 15.99 -17.23
C ALA A 579 13.13 16.83 -17.02
N ALA A 580 13.99 16.45 -16.07
CA ALA A 580 15.29 17.12 -15.84
C ALA A 580 16.25 16.93 -17.04
N LEU A 581 16.27 15.73 -17.64
CA LEU A 581 16.98 15.46 -18.90
C LEU A 581 16.41 16.28 -20.06
N SER A 582 15.09 16.42 -20.17
CA SER A 582 14.45 17.22 -21.20
C SER A 582 14.84 18.70 -21.09
N GLY A 583 14.77 19.30 -19.89
CA GLY A 583 15.25 20.65 -19.65
C GLY A 583 16.77 20.83 -19.90
N SER A 584 17.56 19.79 -19.63
CA SER A 584 19.00 19.76 -19.97
C SER A 584 19.23 19.71 -21.49
N VAL A 585 18.41 18.96 -22.23
CA VAL A 585 18.44 18.89 -23.71
C VAL A 585 17.97 20.21 -24.34
N GLU A 586 17.01 20.91 -23.73
CA GLU A 586 16.62 22.26 -24.16
C GLU A 586 17.72 23.27 -23.88
N HIS A 587 18.36 23.25 -22.71
CA HIS A 587 19.53 24.08 -22.43
C HIS A 587 20.68 23.79 -23.41
N LEU A 588 20.93 22.52 -23.76
CA LEU A 588 21.93 22.14 -24.77
C LEU A 588 21.53 22.64 -26.17
N ARG A 589 20.25 22.57 -26.56
CA ARG A 589 19.71 23.13 -27.81
C ARG A 589 19.89 24.64 -27.87
N ASP A 590 19.65 25.35 -26.77
CA ASP A 590 19.85 26.80 -26.68
C ASP A 590 21.33 27.17 -26.76
N THR A 591 22.22 26.47 -26.05
CA THR A 591 23.67 26.70 -26.21
C THR A 591 24.19 26.34 -27.60
N THR A 592 23.60 25.33 -28.25
CA THR A 592 23.92 24.97 -29.65
C THR A 592 23.43 26.06 -30.60
N SER A 593 22.26 26.66 -30.33
CA SER A 593 21.71 27.77 -31.11
C SER A 593 22.57 29.04 -30.94
N GLN A 594 23.05 29.32 -29.72
CA GLN A 594 24.00 30.40 -29.44
C GLN A 594 25.37 30.13 -30.09
N LEU A 595 25.85 28.89 -30.13
CA LEU A 595 27.06 28.49 -30.86
C LEU A 595 26.90 28.64 -32.37
N GLN A 596 25.74 28.30 -32.95
CA GLN A 596 25.45 28.57 -34.36
C GLN A 596 25.35 30.07 -34.66
N GLN A 597 24.77 30.86 -33.75
CA GLN A 597 24.64 32.31 -33.90
C GLN A 597 26.01 33.01 -33.78
N THR A 598 26.86 32.59 -32.85
CA THR A 598 28.24 33.10 -32.73
C THR A 598 29.14 32.61 -33.86
N HIS A 599 28.97 31.38 -34.35
CA HIS A 599 29.66 30.90 -35.56
C HIS A 599 29.23 31.68 -36.80
N GLY A 600 27.93 31.96 -36.97
CA GLY A 600 27.42 32.83 -38.03
C GLY A 600 27.99 34.24 -37.95
N ALA A 601 28.04 34.83 -36.75
CA ALA A 601 28.68 36.13 -36.52
C ALA A 601 30.20 36.09 -36.81
N LEU A 602 30.89 34.99 -36.50
CA LEU A 602 32.32 34.81 -36.77
C LEU A 602 32.61 34.61 -38.27
N VAL A 603 31.77 33.85 -38.99
CA VAL A 603 31.83 33.74 -40.46
C VAL A 603 31.54 35.09 -41.12
N GLN A 604 30.59 35.86 -40.60
CA GLN A 604 30.30 37.21 -41.10
C GLN A 604 31.43 38.20 -40.76
N ALA A 605 32.06 38.09 -39.60
CA ALA A 605 33.26 38.85 -39.24
C ALA A 605 34.44 38.48 -40.14
N GLN A 606 34.68 37.19 -40.39
CA GLN A 606 35.72 36.69 -41.30
C GLN A 606 35.47 37.14 -42.74
N LYS A 607 34.22 37.19 -43.19
CA LYS A 607 33.85 37.79 -44.49
C LYS A 607 34.19 39.28 -44.51
N SER A 608 33.81 40.03 -43.47
CA SER A 608 34.15 41.46 -43.36
C SER A 608 35.67 41.71 -43.24
N LEU A 609 36.42 40.75 -42.70
CA LEU A 609 37.89 40.78 -42.66
C LEU A 609 38.46 40.61 -44.07
N VAL A 610 37.95 39.66 -44.88
CA VAL A 610 38.37 39.49 -46.28
C VAL A 610 37.98 40.71 -47.13
N GLU A 611 36.81 41.32 -46.89
CA GLU A 611 36.40 42.58 -47.53
C GLU A 611 37.28 43.78 -47.07
N ALA A 612 37.72 43.78 -45.80
CA ALA A 612 38.70 44.73 -45.28
C ALA A 612 40.12 44.50 -45.82
N GLU A 613 40.54 43.25 -46.06
CA GLU A 613 41.83 42.91 -46.68
C GLU A 613 41.86 43.23 -48.17
N ALA A 614 40.73 43.05 -48.88
CA ALA A 614 40.55 43.51 -50.24
C ALA A 614 40.67 45.04 -50.32
N THR A 615 39.94 45.80 -49.49
CA THR A 615 40.04 47.27 -49.47
C THR A 615 41.39 47.79 -48.95
N ASN A 616 42.05 47.07 -48.03
CA ASN A 616 43.40 47.39 -47.57
C ASN A 616 44.47 47.08 -48.64
N SER A 617 44.28 46.07 -49.49
CA SER A 617 45.13 45.82 -50.66
C SER A 617 44.85 46.75 -51.84
N GLU A 618 43.63 47.31 -51.95
CA GLU A 618 43.29 48.47 -52.79
C GLU A 618 44.07 49.71 -52.31
N LEU A 619 43.90 50.09 -51.04
CA LEU A 619 44.57 51.24 -50.41
C LEU A 619 46.10 51.12 -50.40
N LYS A 620 46.67 49.91 -50.29
CA LYS A 620 48.11 49.67 -50.44
C LYS A 620 48.60 49.91 -51.86
N ARG A 621 47.75 49.70 -52.88
CA ARG A 621 48.06 50.02 -54.28
C ARG A 621 48.08 51.52 -54.49
N GLU A 622 47.04 52.22 -54.03
CA GLU A 622 46.97 53.68 -54.02
C GLU A 622 48.13 54.31 -53.23
N LEU A 623 48.53 53.74 -52.09
CA LEU A 623 49.69 54.19 -51.31
C LEU A 623 51.04 53.90 -51.96
N VAL A 624 51.14 52.90 -52.86
CA VAL A 624 52.33 52.69 -53.70
C VAL A 624 52.37 53.72 -54.81
N GLU A 625 51.26 53.94 -55.52
CA GLU A 625 51.14 54.96 -56.58
C GLU A 625 51.37 56.39 -56.02
N LEU A 626 50.92 56.68 -54.80
CA LEU A 626 51.23 57.93 -54.09
C LEU A 626 52.66 58.01 -53.56
N ARG A 627 53.32 56.88 -53.27
CA ARG A 627 54.74 56.83 -52.84
C ARG A 627 55.69 57.04 -54.02
N GLU A 628 55.39 56.48 -55.19
CA GLU A 628 56.15 56.76 -56.43
C GLU A 628 56.10 58.25 -56.82
N ILE A 629 55.09 59.00 -56.36
CA ILE A 629 54.98 60.47 -56.51
C ILE A 629 55.80 61.23 -55.42
N ALA A 630 56.17 60.58 -54.32
CA ALA A 630 56.77 61.19 -53.12
C ALA A 630 58.27 60.90 -52.92
N ASP A 631 58.90 60.04 -53.72
CA ASP A 631 60.29 59.56 -53.59
C ASP A 631 61.40 60.61 -53.88
N ALA A 632 61.18 61.87 -53.49
CA ALA A 632 62.13 62.96 -53.56
C ALA A 632 62.60 63.49 -52.19
N ALA A 633 61.88 63.23 -51.07
CA ALA A 633 62.27 63.75 -49.76
C ALA A 633 61.60 63.07 -48.53
N SER A 634 62.29 62.14 -47.83
CA SER A 634 62.03 61.82 -46.40
C SER A 634 63.06 60.87 -45.74
N ALA A 635 64.37 61.06 -45.94
CA ALA A 635 65.43 60.24 -45.30
C ALA A 635 65.62 60.51 -43.77
N SER A 636 64.54 60.84 -43.06
CA SER A 636 64.54 61.29 -41.66
C SER A 636 63.42 60.65 -40.81
N ASP A 637 62.26 60.36 -41.40
CA ASP A 637 61.05 60.03 -40.63
C ASP A 637 60.96 58.55 -40.21
N GLU A 638 61.70 57.65 -40.89
CA GLU A 638 61.76 56.21 -40.56
C GLU A 638 62.16 55.96 -39.09
N ARG A 639 63.04 56.81 -38.53
CA ARG A 639 63.50 56.68 -37.14
C ARG A 639 62.45 57.11 -36.11
N ALA A 640 61.51 57.98 -36.48
CA ALA A 640 60.40 58.37 -35.61
C ALA A 640 59.29 57.30 -35.64
N ALA A 641 58.99 56.76 -36.82
CA ALA A 641 57.99 55.70 -37.00
C ALA A 641 58.36 54.41 -36.25
N ALA A 642 59.64 54.00 -36.27
CA ALA A 642 60.11 52.82 -35.55
C ALA A 642 59.84 52.90 -34.03
N ALA A 643 60.26 53.99 -33.39
CA ALA A 643 60.10 54.17 -31.94
C ALA A 643 58.63 54.29 -31.50
N GLN A 644 57.75 54.85 -32.35
CA GLN A 644 56.32 54.91 -32.05
C GLN A 644 55.64 53.53 -32.16
N ASN A 645 56.08 52.69 -33.10
CA ASN A 645 55.54 51.34 -33.25
C ASN A 645 55.91 50.44 -32.06
N GLU A 646 57.16 50.49 -31.59
CA GLU A 646 57.59 49.77 -30.37
C GLU A 646 56.76 50.19 -29.14
N LEU A 647 56.51 51.50 -28.97
CA LEU A 647 55.69 52.01 -27.87
C LEU A 647 54.22 51.57 -27.97
N ASN A 648 53.66 51.53 -29.18
CA ASN A 648 52.30 51.06 -29.43
C ASN A 648 52.16 49.55 -29.15
N GLN A 649 53.15 48.75 -29.56
CA GLN A 649 53.15 47.30 -29.36
C GLN A 649 53.22 46.92 -27.86
N VAL A 650 54.08 47.58 -27.08
CA VAL A 650 54.13 47.37 -25.61
C VAL A 650 52.82 47.83 -24.93
N GLN A 651 52.06 48.75 -25.54
CA GLN A 651 50.73 49.11 -25.04
C GLN A 651 49.65 48.09 -25.40
N SER A 652 49.69 47.47 -26.60
CA SER A 652 48.76 46.39 -26.95
C SER A 652 49.00 45.15 -26.09
N GLU A 653 50.25 44.68 -25.98
CA GLU A 653 50.64 43.52 -25.15
C GLU A 653 50.21 43.70 -23.68
N LYS A 654 50.39 44.92 -23.13
CA LYS A 654 49.89 45.26 -21.78
C LYS A 654 48.36 45.24 -21.70
N SER A 655 47.65 45.67 -22.74
CA SER A 655 46.18 45.67 -22.75
C SER A 655 45.60 44.25 -22.86
N GLU A 656 46.26 43.36 -23.59
CA GLU A 656 45.89 41.95 -23.71
C GLU A 656 46.09 41.21 -22.39
N LEU A 657 47.26 41.36 -21.74
CA LEU A 657 47.51 40.77 -20.42
C LEU A 657 46.52 41.28 -19.34
N VAL A 658 46.10 42.55 -19.41
CA VAL A 658 45.06 43.09 -18.51
C VAL A 658 43.68 42.52 -18.84
N ALA A 659 43.34 42.32 -20.12
CA ALA A 659 42.10 41.68 -20.54
C ALA A 659 42.06 40.19 -20.16
N GLU A 660 43.19 39.48 -20.22
CA GLU A 660 43.33 38.07 -19.86
C GLU A 660 43.25 37.87 -18.33
N LEU A 661 43.83 38.79 -17.55
CA LEU A 661 43.64 38.85 -16.10
C LEU A 661 42.19 39.16 -15.71
N ALA A 662 41.48 39.98 -16.50
CA ALA A 662 40.06 40.25 -16.30
C ALA A 662 39.15 39.07 -16.71
N ARG A 663 39.53 38.29 -17.74
CA ARG A 663 38.82 37.07 -18.18
C ARG A 663 38.99 35.89 -17.22
N SER A 664 40.12 35.79 -16.53
CA SER A 664 40.39 34.73 -15.54
C SER A 664 39.73 34.99 -14.18
N HIS A 665 39.44 36.25 -13.83
CA HIS A 665 38.74 36.62 -12.59
C HIS A 665 37.37 35.93 -12.38
N PRO A 666 36.43 35.89 -13.34
CA PRO A 666 35.15 35.18 -13.15
C PRO A 666 35.34 33.67 -12.95
N PHE A 667 36.31 33.03 -13.61
CA PHE A 667 36.61 31.61 -13.42
C PHE A 667 37.14 31.30 -12.00
N VAL A 668 37.93 32.21 -11.43
CA VAL A 668 38.37 32.10 -10.02
C VAL A 668 37.20 32.26 -9.04
N ASN A 669 36.26 33.16 -9.32
CA ASN A 669 35.06 33.34 -8.50
C ASN A 669 34.11 32.13 -8.60
N ASP A 670 33.97 31.54 -9.79
CA ASP A 670 33.15 30.34 -10.04
C ASP A 670 33.71 29.12 -9.27
N LEU A 671 35.04 28.93 -9.31
CA LEU A 671 35.72 27.94 -8.48
C LEU A 671 35.56 28.19 -6.97
N GLN A 672 35.55 29.45 -6.50
CA GLN A 672 35.27 29.76 -5.10
C GLN A 672 33.82 29.44 -4.70
N LEU A 673 32.85 29.71 -5.58
CA LEU A 673 31.46 29.33 -5.36
C LEU A 673 31.32 27.81 -5.26
N ARG A 674 31.96 27.08 -6.18
CA ARG A 674 31.91 25.61 -6.23
C ARG A 674 32.57 24.94 -5.02
N VAL A 675 33.59 25.56 -4.43
CA VAL A 675 34.16 25.11 -3.14
C VAL A 675 33.15 25.29 -2.00
N GLN A 676 32.46 26.42 -1.91
CA GLN A 676 31.45 26.67 -0.87
C GLN A 676 30.23 25.73 -1.00
N GLU A 677 29.82 25.40 -2.22
CA GLU A 677 28.78 24.38 -2.47
C GLU A 677 29.22 23.00 -1.95
N LEU A 678 30.46 22.58 -2.23
CA LEU A 678 31.01 21.32 -1.76
C LEU A 678 31.17 21.27 -0.23
N GLU A 679 31.58 22.38 0.40
CA GLU A 679 31.60 22.51 1.86
C GLU A 679 30.20 22.32 2.46
N GLY A 680 29.17 22.94 1.88
CA GLY A 680 27.77 22.76 2.28
C GLY A 680 27.24 21.33 2.12
N HIS A 681 27.62 20.63 1.04
CA HIS A 681 27.28 19.21 0.86
C HIS A 681 27.94 18.31 1.92
N VAL A 682 29.20 18.58 2.29
CA VAL A 682 29.91 17.82 3.33
C VAL A 682 29.27 18.04 4.70
N ASP A 683 28.89 19.27 5.05
CA ASP A 683 28.21 19.55 6.34
C ASP A 683 26.82 18.90 6.41
N ASN A 684 26.07 18.85 5.31
CA ASN A 684 24.78 18.15 5.24
C ASN A 684 24.95 16.64 5.48
N HIS A 685 25.85 15.97 4.77
CA HIS A 685 26.12 14.54 4.99
C HIS A 685 26.66 14.24 6.40
N MET A 686 27.42 15.16 7.00
CA MET A 686 27.85 15.04 8.40
C MET A 686 26.71 15.21 9.40
N ASN A 687 25.63 15.93 9.06
CA ASN A 687 24.41 16.01 9.86
C ASN A 687 23.52 14.76 9.69
N GLU A 688 23.30 14.32 8.45
CA GLU A 688 22.58 13.07 8.13
C GLU A 688 23.19 11.87 8.86
N LYS A 689 24.53 11.75 8.81
CA LYS A 689 25.28 10.73 9.53
C LYS A 689 25.03 10.78 11.05
N ARG A 690 25.01 11.97 11.67
CA ARG A 690 24.69 12.11 13.12
C ARG A 690 23.26 11.67 13.43
N THR A 691 22.29 11.97 12.55
CA THR A 691 20.90 11.53 12.75
C THR A 691 20.75 10.01 12.63
N LEU A 692 21.44 9.38 11.67
CA LEU A 692 21.47 7.92 11.52
C LEU A 692 22.19 7.24 12.71
N GLU A 693 23.33 7.79 13.17
CA GLU A 693 24.04 7.31 14.36
C GLU A 693 23.24 7.47 15.66
N GLN A 694 22.27 8.39 15.71
CA GLN A 694 21.35 8.53 16.83
C GLN A 694 20.17 7.55 16.71
N GLN A 695 19.55 7.41 15.54
CA GLN A 695 18.50 6.41 15.30
C GLN A 695 18.99 4.97 15.60
N LEU A 696 20.22 4.65 15.21
CA LEU A 696 20.82 3.33 15.47
C LEU A 696 21.07 3.10 16.98
N ARG A 697 21.37 4.14 17.76
CA ARG A 697 21.42 4.06 19.23
C ARG A 697 20.05 3.85 19.86
N ASN A 698 19.03 4.60 19.43
CA ASN A 698 17.65 4.41 19.92
C ASN A 698 17.14 2.98 19.66
N LEU A 699 17.52 2.37 18.52
CA LEU A 699 17.19 0.97 18.21
C LEU A 699 17.96 -0.03 19.08
N GLN A 700 19.21 0.26 19.46
CA GLN A 700 19.97 -0.55 20.41
C GLN A 700 19.38 -0.47 21.83
N GLU A 701 18.89 0.70 22.23
CA GLU A 701 18.23 0.91 23.53
C GLU A 701 16.91 0.11 23.61
N MET A 702 16.02 0.20 22.62
CA MET A 702 14.80 -0.64 22.58
C MET A 702 15.08 -2.16 22.48
N ALA A 703 16.19 -2.56 21.84
CA ALA A 703 16.59 -3.97 21.78
C ALA A 703 17.07 -4.49 23.16
N GLN A 704 17.70 -3.62 23.96
CA GLN A 704 18.11 -3.93 25.33
C GLN A 704 16.88 -4.00 26.25
N GLU A 705 15.98 -3.01 26.20
CA GLU A 705 14.76 -2.99 27.03
C GLU A 705 13.85 -4.23 26.80
N ASN A 706 13.72 -4.69 25.55
CA ASN A 706 13.02 -5.95 25.24
C ASN A 706 13.73 -7.19 25.80
N MET A 707 15.07 -7.20 25.82
CA MET A 707 15.84 -8.33 26.38
C MET A 707 15.70 -8.39 27.90
N ASP A 708 15.80 -7.24 28.57
CA ASP A 708 15.66 -7.13 30.02
C ASP A 708 14.23 -7.46 30.48
N SER A 709 13.21 -6.99 29.75
CA SER A 709 11.80 -7.35 29.97
C SER A 709 11.55 -8.87 29.84
N SER A 710 12.25 -9.54 28.91
CA SER A 710 12.17 -11.00 28.73
C SER A 710 12.77 -11.76 29.94
N PHE A 711 13.87 -11.26 30.51
CA PHE A 711 14.46 -11.84 31.72
C PHE A 711 13.59 -11.66 32.96
N GLU A 712 12.93 -10.51 33.14
CA GLU A 712 11.96 -10.32 34.23
C GLU A 712 10.77 -11.28 34.09
N LEU A 713 10.25 -11.46 32.88
CA LEU A 713 9.13 -12.37 32.61
C LEU A 713 9.52 -13.84 32.86
N GLN A 714 10.73 -14.26 32.45
CA GLN A 714 11.26 -15.59 32.79
C GLN A 714 11.41 -15.78 34.31
N SER A 715 11.95 -14.78 35.03
CA SER A 715 12.10 -14.86 36.49
C SER A 715 10.75 -14.99 37.21
N SER A 716 9.70 -14.32 36.69
CA SER A 716 8.34 -14.49 37.22
C SER A 716 7.81 -15.92 37.04
N LEU A 717 8.09 -16.55 35.90
CA LEU A 717 7.67 -17.93 35.61
C LEU A 717 8.33 -18.92 36.56
N GLU A 718 9.65 -18.80 36.75
CA GLU A 718 10.43 -19.64 37.68
C GLU A 718 9.89 -19.53 39.12
N SER A 719 9.54 -18.32 39.58
CA SER A 719 8.92 -18.12 40.90
C SER A 719 7.57 -18.83 41.05
N THR A 720 6.72 -18.85 40.00
CA THR A 720 5.42 -19.56 40.08
C THR A 720 5.58 -21.09 40.12
N MET A 721 6.67 -21.63 39.56
CA MET A 721 6.96 -23.06 39.62
C MET A 721 7.38 -23.52 41.02
N GLU A 722 8.19 -22.74 41.74
CA GLU A 722 8.60 -23.05 43.12
C GLU A 722 7.40 -23.11 44.08
N GLU A 723 6.43 -22.19 43.94
CA GLU A 723 5.21 -22.21 44.77
C GLU A 723 4.35 -23.46 44.50
N LEU A 724 4.27 -23.91 43.24
CA LEU A 724 3.49 -25.08 42.86
C LEU A 724 4.10 -26.38 43.42
N GLU A 725 5.42 -26.56 43.37
CA GLU A 725 6.09 -27.71 43.99
C GLU A 725 5.89 -27.74 45.52
N LYS A 726 5.96 -26.57 46.17
CA LYS A 726 5.75 -26.40 47.62
C LYS A 726 4.36 -26.87 48.07
N THR A 727 3.30 -26.55 47.33
CA THR A 727 1.95 -27.06 47.63
C THR A 727 1.83 -28.58 47.46
N GLN A 728 2.51 -29.15 46.45
CA GLN A 728 2.50 -30.59 46.19
C GLN A 728 3.20 -31.40 47.30
N ILE A 729 4.23 -30.84 47.94
CA ILE A 729 4.88 -31.43 49.12
C ILE A 729 3.91 -31.43 50.33
N GLN A 730 3.19 -30.32 50.52
CA GLN A 730 2.31 -30.13 51.67
C GLN A 730 1.12 -31.12 51.68
N MET A 731 0.55 -31.43 50.52
CA MET A 731 -0.56 -32.40 50.38
C MET A 731 -0.14 -33.83 50.80
N ARG A 732 1.09 -34.25 50.48
CA ARG A 732 1.60 -35.60 50.83
C ARG A 732 1.77 -35.79 52.34
N ALA A 733 2.06 -34.72 53.09
CA ALA A 733 2.30 -34.79 54.53
C ALA A 733 1.02 -35.14 55.33
N GLU A 734 -0.12 -34.54 54.99
CA GLU A 734 -1.40 -34.86 55.65
C GLU A 734 -1.94 -36.25 55.26
N GLN A 735 -1.56 -36.76 54.07
CA GLN A 735 -2.00 -38.08 53.60
C GLN A 735 -1.37 -39.25 54.39
N GLU A 736 -0.13 -39.11 54.88
CA GLU A 736 0.47 -40.10 55.79
C GLU A 736 -0.13 -40.04 57.20
N LYS A 737 -0.41 -38.82 57.68
CA LYS A 737 -0.97 -38.54 59.01
C LYS A 737 -2.28 -39.28 59.28
N CYS A 738 -3.12 -39.43 58.26
CA CYS A 738 -4.37 -40.19 58.33
C CYS A 738 -4.16 -41.70 58.51
N LYS A 739 -3.06 -42.26 58.01
CA LYS A 739 -2.76 -43.71 58.11
C LYS A 739 -2.38 -44.12 59.52
N SER A 740 -1.65 -43.28 60.26
CA SER A 740 -1.23 -43.58 61.63
C SER A 740 -2.42 -43.69 62.60
N LEU A 741 -3.38 -42.75 62.51
CA LEU A 741 -4.58 -42.77 63.35
C LEU A 741 -5.44 -44.03 63.13
N GLN A 742 -5.39 -44.62 61.93
CA GLN A 742 -6.13 -45.83 61.61
C GLN A 742 -5.52 -47.11 62.24
N GLN A 743 -4.26 -47.07 62.67
CA GLN A 743 -3.58 -48.23 63.28
C GLN A 743 -3.77 -48.34 64.80
N GLU A 744 -4.00 -47.23 65.50
CA GLU A 744 -4.15 -47.24 66.96
C GLU A 744 -5.47 -47.90 67.41
N VAL A 745 -6.56 -47.68 66.65
CA VAL A 745 -7.93 -48.16 66.95
C VAL A 745 -8.01 -49.69 67.03
N GLU A 746 -7.25 -50.41 66.21
CA GLU A 746 -7.29 -51.87 66.15
C GLU A 746 -6.70 -52.57 67.39
N THR A 747 -5.88 -51.86 68.18
CA THR A 747 -5.08 -52.46 69.27
C THR A 747 -5.84 -52.75 70.56
N VAL A 748 -7.04 -52.17 70.74
CA VAL A 748 -7.75 -52.14 72.04
C VAL A 748 -8.61 -53.39 72.31
N LYS A 749 -8.91 -54.21 71.29
CA LYS A 749 -9.98 -55.24 71.33
C LYS A 749 -9.65 -56.58 72.03
N GLN A 750 -8.52 -56.75 72.74
CA GLN A 750 -8.07 -58.09 73.22
C GLN A 750 -7.49 -58.15 74.65
N SER A 751 -8.31 -58.54 75.64
CA SER A 751 -7.86 -59.11 76.94
C SER A 751 -8.98 -59.96 77.59
N SER A 752 -8.67 -60.78 78.62
CA SER A 752 -9.51 -61.91 79.05
C SER A 752 -9.19 -62.48 80.47
N VAL A 753 -9.87 -63.58 80.86
CA VAL A 753 -9.55 -64.62 81.90
C VAL A 753 -10.60 -64.77 83.06
N PRO A 754 -10.89 -66.00 83.60
CA PRO A 754 -12.14 -66.25 84.37
C PRO A 754 -12.07 -67.20 85.64
N ARG A 755 -13.24 -67.45 86.24
CA ARG A 755 -13.72 -68.77 86.75
C ARG A 755 -13.40 -69.34 88.16
N GLU A 756 -13.12 -68.53 89.19
CA GLU A 756 -13.42 -68.93 90.60
C GLU A 756 -14.70 -68.32 91.16
N GLU A 757 -15.33 -67.41 90.41
CA GLU A 757 -16.62 -66.82 90.79
C GLU A 757 -17.80 -67.77 90.54
N LEU A 758 -17.60 -68.91 89.85
CA LEU A 758 -18.65 -69.74 89.25
C LEU A 758 -19.75 -70.20 90.23
N ASP A 759 -19.39 -70.56 91.47
CA ASP A 759 -20.36 -71.08 92.46
C ASP A 759 -21.07 -69.95 93.22
N ARG A 760 -20.43 -68.78 93.34
CA ARG A 760 -21.08 -67.54 93.81
C ARG A 760 -22.06 -67.08 92.74
N ALA A 761 -21.56 -67.04 91.51
CA ALA A 761 -22.28 -66.95 90.25
C ALA A 761 -23.30 -68.08 90.01
N GLN A 762 -23.48 -69.11 90.84
CA GLN A 762 -24.62 -70.04 90.71
C GLN A 762 -25.87 -69.56 91.48
N ASN A 763 -25.70 -69.04 92.70
CA ASN A 763 -26.80 -68.38 93.41
C ASN A 763 -27.02 -66.96 92.89
N GLU A 764 -25.95 -66.29 92.50
CA GLU A 764 -26.06 -65.12 91.64
C GLU A 764 -26.64 -65.51 90.27
N ILE A 765 -26.39 -66.67 89.63
CA ILE A 765 -27.13 -67.09 88.41
C ILE A 765 -28.63 -67.18 88.66
N ALA A 766 -29.15 -67.60 89.81
CA ALA A 766 -30.60 -67.56 90.03
C ALA A 766 -31.15 -66.12 90.09
N SER A 767 -30.44 -65.20 90.77
CA SER A 767 -30.83 -63.77 90.80
C SER A 767 -30.57 -63.06 89.46
N LEU A 768 -29.50 -63.47 88.79
CA LEU A 768 -29.08 -63.07 87.47
C LEU A 768 -29.85 -63.81 86.39
N GLU A 769 -30.68 -64.81 86.65
CA GLU A 769 -31.60 -65.42 85.68
C GLU A 769 -32.90 -64.64 85.66
N LEU A 770 -33.30 -64.12 86.82
CA LEU A 770 -34.37 -63.13 86.91
C LEU A 770 -33.91 -61.78 86.34
N LYS A 771 -32.67 -61.35 86.66
CA LYS A 771 -32.07 -60.18 86.01
C LYS A 771 -31.60 -60.44 84.58
N ILE A 772 -31.31 -61.67 84.14
CA ILE A 772 -31.05 -61.97 82.71
C ILE A 772 -32.37 -62.06 81.99
N ARG A 773 -33.48 -62.48 82.58
CA ARG A 773 -34.80 -62.25 81.97
C ARG A 773 -35.07 -60.76 81.84
N HIS A 774 -34.99 -59.96 82.91
CA HIS A 774 -35.11 -58.51 82.80
C HIS A 774 -34.07 -57.88 81.84
N PHE A 775 -32.81 -58.33 81.84
CA PHE A 775 -31.77 -57.88 80.93
C PHE A 775 -31.90 -58.47 79.53
N HIS A 776 -32.73 -59.51 79.31
CA HIS A 776 -33.05 -60.09 78.00
C HIS A 776 -34.32 -59.48 77.42
N ASP A 777 -35.28 -59.08 78.27
CA ASP A 777 -36.38 -58.18 77.92
C ASP A 777 -35.79 -56.78 77.59
N LEU A 778 -34.78 -56.33 78.35
CA LEU A 778 -34.03 -55.10 78.07
C LEU A 778 -33.04 -55.27 76.90
N GLU A 779 -32.40 -56.42 76.71
CA GLU A 779 -31.54 -56.69 75.55
C GLU A 779 -32.39 -56.91 74.29
N GLN A 780 -33.61 -57.45 74.38
CA GLN A 780 -34.58 -57.42 73.28
C GLN A 780 -35.06 -56.00 73.04
N SER A 781 -35.36 -55.20 74.08
CA SER A 781 -35.71 -53.78 73.90
C SER A 781 -34.55 -52.95 73.35
N LEU A 782 -33.30 -53.26 73.71
CA LEU A 782 -32.09 -52.58 73.22
C LEU A 782 -31.64 -53.14 71.88
N THR A 783 -31.93 -54.40 71.54
CA THR A 783 -31.70 -55.00 70.22
C THR A 783 -32.76 -54.54 69.25
N GLN A 784 -34.01 -54.35 69.69
CA GLN A 784 -35.05 -53.68 68.93
C GLN A 784 -34.64 -52.21 68.72
N GLN A 785 -34.33 -51.45 69.76
CA GLN A 785 -33.82 -50.07 69.59
C GLN A 785 -32.53 -49.99 68.76
N LEU A 786 -31.67 -51.02 68.76
CA LEU A 786 -30.48 -51.08 67.92
C LEU A 786 -30.80 -51.55 66.49
N GLN A 787 -31.84 -52.36 66.27
CA GLN A 787 -32.38 -52.68 64.95
C GLN A 787 -33.09 -51.46 64.35
N ASP A 788 -33.94 -50.78 65.13
CA ASP A 788 -34.59 -49.52 64.78
C ASP A 788 -33.54 -48.44 64.49
N ALA A 789 -32.48 -48.33 65.31
CA ALA A 789 -31.37 -47.40 65.06
C ALA A 789 -30.43 -47.85 63.93
N VAL A 790 -30.34 -49.14 63.60
CA VAL A 790 -29.62 -49.64 62.42
C VAL A 790 -30.45 -49.40 61.16
N HIS A 791 -31.76 -49.62 61.19
CA HIS A 791 -32.68 -49.30 60.10
C HIS A 791 -32.72 -47.80 59.87
N SER A 792 -32.91 -46.97 60.90
CA SER A 792 -32.81 -45.51 60.80
C SER A 792 -31.43 -45.05 60.34
N LYS A 793 -30.34 -45.69 60.77
CA LYS A 793 -28.99 -45.42 60.23
C LYS A 793 -28.86 -45.79 58.76
N ASP A 794 -29.45 -46.91 58.33
CA ASP A 794 -29.34 -47.42 56.96
C ASP A 794 -30.29 -46.68 56.00
N GLU A 795 -31.43 -46.20 56.49
CA GLU A 795 -32.30 -45.20 55.86
C GLU A 795 -31.54 -43.88 55.69
N VAL A 796 -30.98 -43.30 56.76
CA VAL A 796 -30.16 -42.09 56.70
C VAL A 796 -28.90 -42.30 55.83
N ALA A 797 -28.35 -43.52 55.75
CA ALA A 797 -27.25 -43.83 54.84
C ALA A 797 -27.72 -43.89 53.37
N ALA A 798 -28.93 -44.39 53.10
CA ALA A 798 -29.54 -44.37 51.77
C ALA A 798 -29.93 -42.93 51.36
N GLU A 799 -30.48 -42.12 52.26
CA GLU A 799 -30.70 -40.69 52.07
C GLU A 799 -29.39 -39.95 51.79
N LEU A 800 -28.35 -40.16 52.61
CA LEU A 800 -27.02 -39.58 52.39
C LEU A 800 -26.39 -40.06 51.07
N GLN A 801 -26.62 -41.30 50.65
CA GLN A 801 -26.16 -41.80 49.36
C GLN A 801 -26.91 -41.16 48.20
N THR A 802 -28.23 -40.97 48.31
CA THR A 802 -29.06 -40.24 47.35
C THR A 802 -28.60 -38.78 47.24
N VAL A 803 -28.53 -38.04 48.36
CA VAL A 803 -28.04 -36.66 48.44
C VAL A 803 -26.59 -36.53 47.94
N CYS A 804 -25.73 -37.53 48.17
CA CYS A 804 -24.39 -37.55 47.58
C CYS A 804 -24.42 -37.72 46.06
N SER A 805 -25.33 -38.55 45.51
CA SER A 805 -25.48 -38.72 44.06
C SER A 805 -26.08 -37.47 43.39
N GLU A 806 -27.08 -36.84 44.01
CA GLU A 806 -27.64 -35.54 43.59
C GLU A 806 -26.58 -34.44 43.64
N ARG A 807 -25.78 -34.37 44.72
CA ARG A 807 -24.66 -33.43 44.83
C ARG A 807 -23.56 -33.69 43.80
N VAL A 808 -23.34 -34.94 43.38
CA VAL A 808 -22.43 -35.25 42.27
C VAL A 808 -23.02 -34.77 40.94
N ALA A 809 -24.29 -35.06 40.66
CA ALA A 809 -24.98 -34.60 39.45
C ALA A 809 -24.97 -33.06 39.35
N ALA A 810 -25.41 -32.34 40.39
CA ALA A 810 -25.39 -30.88 40.44
C ALA A 810 -23.97 -30.29 40.32
N ASN A 811 -22.93 -31.01 40.78
CA ASN A 811 -21.53 -30.62 40.60
C ASN A 811 -21.00 -30.92 39.19
N GLU A 812 -21.61 -31.84 38.44
CA GLU A 812 -21.31 -32.03 37.01
C GLU A 812 -22.08 -31.03 36.15
N GLU A 813 -23.34 -30.72 36.47
CA GLU A 813 -24.10 -29.62 35.89
C GLU A 813 -23.41 -28.26 36.12
N TYR A 814 -22.89 -28.01 37.32
CA TYR A 814 -22.09 -26.81 37.59
C TYR A 814 -20.82 -26.75 36.73
N LYS A 815 -20.14 -27.89 36.48
CA LYS A 815 -18.98 -27.94 35.59
C LYS A 815 -19.37 -27.71 34.13
N THR A 816 -20.48 -28.24 33.65
CA THR A 816 -20.93 -28.02 32.26
C THR A 816 -21.41 -26.59 32.07
N LEU A 817 -22.18 -26.01 33.00
CA LEU A 817 -22.50 -24.57 32.99
C LEU A 817 -21.24 -23.72 32.99
N LYS A 818 -20.28 -24.04 33.85
CA LYS A 818 -19.01 -23.30 33.92
C LYS A 818 -18.22 -23.40 32.61
N ALA A 819 -18.11 -24.58 32.01
CA ALA A 819 -17.43 -24.76 30.73
C ALA A 819 -18.14 -24.01 29.59
N LEU A 820 -19.47 -24.01 29.56
CA LEU A 820 -20.27 -23.22 28.61
C LEU A 820 -20.08 -21.71 28.83
N TYR A 821 -19.99 -21.24 30.08
CA TYR A 821 -19.71 -19.85 30.40
C TYR A 821 -18.29 -19.43 30.00
N GLU A 822 -17.27 -20.26 30.27
CA GLU A 822 -15.89 -20.03 29.84
C GLU A 822 -15.78 -20.05 28.30
N GLN A 823 -16.53 -20.92 27.61
CA GLN A 823 -16.63 -20.94 26.15
C GLN A 823 -17.33 -19.68 25.60
N ALA A 824 -18.42 -19.23 26.21
CA ALA A 824 -19.13 -18.01 25.83
C ALA A 824 -18.28 -16.75 26.07
N ALA A 825 -17.53 -16.70 27.18
CA ALA A 825 -16.58 -15.63 27.48
C ALA A 825 -15.43 -15.61 26.46
N ALA A 826 -14.88 -16.77 26.08
CA ALA A 826 -13.87 -16.87 25.03
C ALA A 826 -14.40 -16.39 23.66
N GLN A 827 -15.65 -16.75 23.31
CA GLN A 827 -16.32 -16.24 22.12
C GLN A 827 -16.57 -14.72 22.18
N LEU A 828 -16.92 -14.18 23.35
CA LEU A 828 -17.06 -12.74 23.56
C LEU A 828 -15.72 -12.02 23.37
N THR A 829 -14.62 -12.55 23.92
CA THR A 829 -13.28 -11.96 23.68
C THR A 829 -12.84 -12.06 22.21
N SER A 830 -13.24 -13.11 21.50
CA SER A 830 -12.94 -13.31 20.07
C SER A 830 -13.74 -12.36 19.15
N THR A 831 -15.01 -12.12 19.48
CA THR A 831 -15.83 -11.10 18.78
C THR A 831 -15.42 -9.68 19.16
N GLN A 832 -14.92 -9.45 20.38
CA GLN A 832 -14.34 -8.17 20.78
C GLN A 832 -12.99 -7.90 20.10
N SER A 833 -12.13 -8.91 19.90
CA SER A 833 -10.91 -8.76 19.11
C SER A 833 -11.21 -8.49 17.65
N SER A 834 -12.13 -9.24 17.01
CA SER A 834 -12.48 -8.99 15.60
C SER A 834 -13.20 -7.66 15.40
N ALA A 835 -14.00 -7.19 16.37
CA ALA A 835 -14.53 -5.82 16.36
C ALA A 835 -13.41 -4.76 16.43
N SER A 836 -12.35 -4.99 17.22
CA SER A 836 -11.19 -4.08 17.28
C SER A 836 -10.33 -4.12 16.00
N GLU A 837 -10.26 -5.26 15.32
CA GLU A 837 -9.59 -5.41 14.01
C GLU A 837 -10.39 -4.73 12.90
N LEU A 838 -11.72 -4.90 12.88
CA LEU A 838 -12.62 -4.16 11.99
C LEU A 838 -12.56 -2.65 12.23
N GLN A 839 -12.42 -2.21 13.49
CA GLN A 839 -12.25 -0.80 13.79
C GLN A 839 -10.90 -0.26 13.29
N ARG A 840 -9.78 -0.98 13.51
CA ARG A 840 -8.48 -0.61 12.90
C ARG A 840 -8.56 -0.54 11.38
N SER A 841 -9.16 -1.55 10.74
CA SER A 841 -9.37 -1.57 9.29
C SER A 841 -10.19 -0.36 8.80
N ASN A 842 -11.21 0.06 9.56
CA ASN A 842 -12.01 1.25 9.25
C ASN A 842 -11.23 2.57 9.48
N ASP A 843 -10.38 2.64 10.52
CA ASP A 843 -9.50 3.77 10.78
C ASP A 843 -8.42 3.88 9.68
N ASP A 844 -7.80 2.76 9.27
CA ASP A 844 -6.83 2.66 8.18
C ASP A 844 -7.45 3.01 6.82
N LEU A 845 -8.66 2.51 6.53
CA LEU A 845 -9.45 2.89 5.36
C LEU A 845 -9.79 4.38 5.36
N THR A 846 -10.17 4.94 6.52
CA THR A 846 -10.43 6.38 6.67
C THR A 846 -9.17 7.19 6.37
N HIS A 847 -8.02 6.79 6.92
CA HIS A 847 -6.76 7.49 6.70
C HIS A 847 -6.25 7.36 5.25
N SER A 848 -6.45 6.19 4.62
CA SER A 848 -6.20 5.97 3.19
C SER A 848 -7.08 6.86 2.31
N LEU A 849 -8.37 7.00 2.64
CA LEU A 849 -9.34 7.84 1.94
C LEU A 849 -9.03 9.33 2.14
N GLU A 850 -8.54 9.74 3.30
CA GLU A 850 -7.99 11.09 3.53
C GLU A 850 -6.71 11.36 2.75
N GLN A 851 -5.78 10.39 2.68
CA GLN A 851 -4.58 10.48 1.85
C GLN A 851 -4.94 10.56 0.35
N ALA A 852 -5.95 9.82 -0.10
CA ALA A 852 -6.50 9.90 -1.45
C ALA A 852 -7.12 11.27 -1.73
N ARG A 853 -7.91 11.83 -0.80
CA ARG A 853 -8.45 13.20 -0.90
C ARG A 853 -7.33 14.24 -0.98
N ALA A 854 -6.26 14.10 -0.20
CA ALA A 854 -5.09 14.98 -0.26
C ALA A 854 -4.38 14.90 -1.63
N LYS A 855 -4.16 13.69 -2.15
CA LYS A 855 -3.62 13.45 -3.50
C LYS A 855 -4.53 14.04 -4.59
N VAL A 856 -5.85 13.93 -4.47
CA VAL A 856 -6.82 14.54 -5.41
C VAL A 856 -6.76 16.07 -5.37
N MET A 857 -6.71 16.69 -4.19
CA MET A 857 -6.53 18.15 -4.10
C MET A 857 -5.18 18.61 -4.69
N GLN A 858 -4.11 17.82 -4.51
CA GLN A 858 -2.79 18.10 -5.09
C GLN A 858 -2.82 18.02 -6.62
N THR A 859 -3.44 16.98 -7.19
CA THR A 859 -3.56 16.85 -8.65
C THR A 859 -4.54 17.88 -9.24
N GLU A 860 -5.63 18.25 -8.56
CA GLU A 860 -6.46 19.39 -8.96
C GLU A 860 -5.68 20.71 -8.97
N GLN A 861 -4.82 20.96 -7.98
CA GLN A 861 -3.96 22.16 -7.96
C GLN A 861 -2.97 22.15 -9.12
N GLN A 862 -2.32 21.02 -9.40
CA GLN A 862 -1.42 20.86 -10.56
C GLN A 862 -2.15 21.03 -11.90
N LEU A 863 -3.35 20.45 -12.04
CA LEU A 863 -4.16 20.54 -13.27
C LEU A 863 -4.67 21.98 -13.47
N ASN A 864 -5.04 22.69 -12.39
CA ASN A 864 -5.38 24.12 -12.46
C ASN A 864 -4.16 24.99 -12.81
N ALA A 865 -2.96 24.66 -12.32
CA ALA A 865 -1.71 25.33 -12.70
C ALA A 865 -1.40 25.13 -14.20
N MET A 866 -1.37 23.88 -14.68
CA MET A 866 -1.18 23.59 -16.11
C MET A 866 -2.28 24.22 -16.99
N ARG A 867 -3.52 24.35 -16.49
CA ARG A 867 -4.60 25.03 -17.21
C ARG A 867 -4.39 26.56 -17.29
N ALA A 868 -3.74 27.16 -16.29
CA ALA A 868 -3.31 28.56 -16.33
C ALA A 868 -2.13 28.74 -17.31
N GLU A 869 -1.11 27.89 -17.23
CA GLU A 869 0.06 27.88 -18.14
C GLU A 869 -0.35 27.64 -19.60
N HIS A 870 -1.27 26.71 -19.87
CA HIS A 870 -1.89 26.54 -21.19
C HIS A 870 -2.60 27.82 -21.65
N GLY A 871 -3.25 28.54 -20.74
CA GLY A 871 -3.83 29.85 -21.01
C GLY A 871 -2.79 30.93 -21.36
N ASP A 872 -1.62 30.92 -20.72
CA ASP A 872 -0.49 31.80 -21.03
C ASP A 872 0.18 31.45 -22.36
N LEU A 873 0.41 30.16 -22.61
CA LEU A 873 0.94 29.62 -23.86
C LEU A 873 -0.01 29.90 -25.04
N GLN A 874 -1.31 29.71 -24.87
CA GLN A 874 -2.31 30.02 -25.90
C GLN A 874 -2.31 31.52 -26.22
N ARG A 875 -2.20 32.41 -25.21
CA ARG A 875 -2.04 33.86 -25.43
C ARG A 875 -0.71 34.20 -26.12
N HIS A 876 0.36 33.44 -25.87
CA HIS A 876 1.62 33.54 -26.62
C HIS A 876 1.48 33.10 -28.08
N VAL A 877 0.81 31.97 -28.35
CA VAL A 877 0.54 31.46 -29.70
C VAL A 877 -0.34 32.45 -30.47
N GLU A 878 -1.36 33.04 -29.86
CA GLU A 878 -2.15 34.11 -30.48
C GLU A 878 -1.33 35.37 -30.78
N SER A 879 -0.40 35.74 -29.90
CA SER A 879 0.51 36.87 -30.09
C SER A 879 1.47 36.61 -31.27
N LEU A 880 2.03 35.40 -31.36
CA LEU A 880 2.87 34.96 -32.48
C LEU A 880 2.08 34.85 -33.78
N ALA A 881 0.83 34.37 -33.75
CA ALA A 881 -0.05 34.34 -34.92
C ALA A 881 -0.36 35.75 -35.43
N LYS A 882 -0.63 36.72 -34.53
CA LYS A 882 -0.82 38.14 -34.88
C LYS A 882 0.47 38.75 -35.46
N LYS A 883 1.65 38.43 -34.93
CA LYS A 883 2.94 38.82 -35.54
C LYS A 883 3.14 38.20 -36.92
N ASN A 884 2.86 36.91 -37.09
CA ASN A 884 3.00 36.23 -38.37
C ASN A 884 2.05 36.79 -39.43
N LEU A 885 0.80 37.14 -39.08
CA LEU A 885 -0.13 37.84 -39.97
C LEU A 885 0.38 39.23 -40.37
N SER A 886 1.02 39.96 -39.44
CA SER A 886 1.67 41.24 -39.75
C SER A 886 2.86 41.06 -40.71
N LEU A 887 3.74 40.09 -40.44
CA LEU A 887 4.90 39.79 -41.29
C LEU A 887 4.49 39.27 -42.68
N VAL A 888 3.43 38.46 -42.78
CA VAL A 888 2.86 38.03 -44.07
C VAL A 888 2.31 39.24 -44.85
N SER A 889 1.68 40.20 -44.17
CA SER A 889 1.19 41.44 -44.79
C SER A 889 2.34 42.34 -45.27
N GLU A 890 3.44 42.41 -44.50
CA GLU A 890 4.66 43.14 -44.86
C GLU A 890 5.41 42.47 -46.03
N ILE A 891 5.55 41.14 -46.01
CA ILE A 891 6.09 40.36 -47.13
C ILE A 891 5.23 40.53 -48.38
N GLN A 892 3.91 40.58 -48.26
CA GLN A 892 3.03 40.84 -49.41
C GLN A 892 3.23 42.27 -49.92
N SER A 893 3.30 43.28 -49.06
CA SER A 893 3.60 44.66 -49.48
C SER A 893 4.97 44.78 -50.16
N MET A 894 5.98 44.03 -49.72
CA MET A 894 7.28 43.99 -50.40
C MET A 894 7.26 43.23 -51.73
N ARG A 895 6.39 42.22 -51.90
CA ARG A 895 6.16 41.56 -53.19
C ARG A 895 5.45 42.49 -54.17
N ASP A 896 4.39 43.16 -53.72
CA ASP A 896 3.64 44.11 -54.55
C ASP A 896 4.55 45.27 -55.02
N GLU A 897 5.44 45.74 -54.15
CA GLU A 897 6.46 46.73 -54.51
C GLU A 897 7.56 46.17 -55.45
N ALA A 898 8.02 44.93 -55.24
CA ALA A 898 8.98 44.29 -56.13
C ALA A 898 8.39 44.03 -57.53
N ASP A 899 7.11 43.66 -57.63
CA ASP A 899 6.39 43.50 -58.89
C ASP A 899 6.17 44.86 -59.57
N ASN A 900 5.82 45.92 -58.82
CA ASN A 900 5.79 47.29 -59.34
C ASN A 900 7.15 47.68 -59.95
N GLN A 901 8.26 47.49 -59.22
CA GLN A 901 9.60 47.75 -59.72
C GLN A 901 9.95 46.89 -60.94
N GLN A 902 9.55 45.61 -60.96
CA GLN A 902 9.73 44.73 -62.12
C GLN A 902 8.97 45.25 -63.35
N THR A 903 7.73 45.73 -63.22
CA THR A 903 6.98 46.32 -64.35
C THR A 903 7.60 47.61 -64.85
N VAL A 904 8.13 48.46 -63.96
CA VAL A 904 8.88 49.68 -64.33
C VAL A 904 10.15 49.33 -65.11
N VAL A 905 10.93 48.35 -64.65
CA VAL A 905 12.13 47.87 -65.36
C VAL A 905 11.75 47.23 -66.71
N ARG A 906 10.67 46.46 -66.80
CA ARG A 906 10.13 45.94 -68.08
C ARG A 906 9.77 47.08 -69.04
N GLY A 907 9.12 48.14 -68.54
CA GLY A 907 8.77 49.33 -69.32
C GLY A 907 9.96 50.18 -69.76
N GLN A 908 11.10 50.11 -69.05
CA GLN A 908 12.37 50.68 -69.49
C GLN A 908 13.07 49.79 -70.53
N LEU A 909 13.10 48.47 -70.32
CA LEU A 909 13.67 47.50 -71.24
C LEU A 909 12.98 47.54 -72.62
N GLU A 910 11.65 47.64 -72.66
CA GLU A 910 10.92 47.69 -73.94
C GLU A 910 11.18 49.01 -74.69
N LYS A 911 11.39 50.13 -73.99
CA LYS A 911 11.84 51.39 -74.62
C LYS A 911 13.25 51.26 -75.20
N LEU A 912 14.15 50.56 -74.52
CA LEU A 912 15.49 50.28 -75.03
C LEU A 912 15.46 49.35 -76.26
N LYS A 913 14.59 48.34 -76.30
CA LYS A 913 14.38 47.52 -77.50
C LYS A 913 13.88 48.33 -78.69
N VAL A 914 12.92 49.23 -78.49
CA VAL A 914 12.41 50.10 -79.57
C VAL A 914 13.53 51.01 -80.09
N ALA A 915 14.35 51.58 -79.21
CA ALA A 915 15.53 52.35 -79.62
C ALA A 915 16.57 51.50 -80.36
N ASN A 916 16.80 50.24 -79.94
CA ASN A 916 17.74 49.34 -80.60
C ASN A 916 17.25 48.92 -82.00
N ALA A 917 15.95 48.67 -82.18
CA ALA A 917 15.35 48.39 -83.48
C ALA A 917 15.45 49.57 -84.46
N ASP A 918 15.36 50.81 -83.95
CA ASP A 918 15.54 52.03 -84.74
C ASP A 918 17.01 52.18 -85.21
N VAL A 919 17.98 51.82 -84.36
CA VAL A 919 19.41 51.74 -84.71
C VAL A 919 19.71 50.60 -85.70
N GLU A 920 19.09 49.43 -85.55
CA GLU A 920 19.20 48.32 -86.51
C GLU A 920 18.63 48.70 -87.88
N GLY A 921 17.55 49.49 -87.92
CA GLY A 921 17.01 50.08 -89.15
C GLY A 921 18.02 51.00 -89.86
N GLN A 922 18.62 51.94 -89.12
CA GLN A 922 19.65 52.84 -89.65
C GLN A 922 20.90 52.08 -90.15
N LEU A 923 21.28 50.99 -89.47
CA LEU A 923 22.38 50.12 -89.88
C LEU A 923 22.05 49.36 -91.19
N ALA A 924 20.80 48.92 -91.37
CA ALA A 924 20.34 48.26 -92.59
C ALA A 924 20.35 49.22 -93.80
N GLU A 925 19.89 50.47 -93.63
CA GLU A 925 19.93 51.50 -94.67
C GLU A 925 21.37 51.83 -95.09
N ALA A 926 22.28 52.02 -94.13
CA ALA A 926 23.71 52.25 -94.40
C ALA A 926 24.37 51.07 -95.15
N THR A 927 23.98 49.83 -94.79
CA THR A 927 24.50 48.61 -95.44
C THR A 927 23.97 48.47 -96.88
N GLN A 928 22.75 48.94 -97.17
CA GLN A 928 22.21 48.94 -98.53
C GLN A 928 22.87 50.02 -99.41
N ALA A 929 23.06 51.23 -98.88
CA ALA A 929 23.71 52.34 -99.59
C ALA A 929 25.15 52.02 -100.05
N LEU A 930 25.87 51.14 -99.33
CA LEU A 930 27.18 50.64 -99.74
C LEU A 930 27.10 49.69 -100.95
N ARG A 931 26.15 48.75 -100.97
CA ARG A 931 25.97 47.81 -102.10
C ARG A 931 25.60 48.52 -103.40
N ASP A 932 24.81 49.57 -103.29
CA ASP A 932 24.42 50.40 -104.45
C ASP A 932 25.60 51.25 -104.99
N LYS A 933 26.71 51.39 -104.23
CA LYS A 933 27.97 52.00 -104.70
C LYS A 933 28.93 51.00 -105.33
N ASP A 934 29.04 49.77 -104.82
CA ASP A 934 29.91 48.74 -105.41
C ASP A 934 29.49 48.38 -106.85
N THR A 935 28.17 48.39 -107.14
CA THR A 935 27.66 48.15 -108.49
C THR A 935 27.97 49.27 -109.49
N GLU A 936 28.13 50.51 -109.02
CA GLU A 936 28.53 51.66 -109.85
C GLU A 936 30.01 51.56 -110.26
N ILE A 937 30.87 51.08 -109.36
CA ILE A 937 32.32 50.88 -109.60
C ILE A 937 32.55 49.80 -110.68
N ALA A 938 31.79 48.69 -110.62
CA ALA A 938 31.91 47.59 -111.59
C ALA A 938 31.67 48.00 -113.06
N ALA A 939 30.86 49.04 -113.29
CA ALA A 939 30.55 49.55 -114.63
C ALA A 939 31.68 50.38 -115.27
N VAL A 940 32.61 50.92 -114.49
CA VAL A 940 33.71 51.77 -114.97
C VAL A 940 34.90 50.94 -115.49
N THR A 941 35.21 49.84 -114.80
CA THR A 941 36.38 48.97 -115.09
C THR A 941 36.37 48.36 -116.49
N LEU A 942 35.20 48.21 -117.12
CA LEU A 942 35.06 47.65 -118.46
C LEU A 942 35.48 48.61 -119.60
N ARG A 943 35.74 49.90 -119.31
CA ARG A 943 36.15 50.90 -120.33
C ARG A 943 37.66 51.13 -120.42
N SER A 944 38.43 50.91 -119.35
CA SER A 944 39.86 51.24 -119.30
C SER A 944 40.78 50.18 -119.92
N GLN A 945 40.32 48.93 -120.09
CA GLN A 945 41.15 47.85 -120.65
C GLN A 945 41.53 48.06 -122.13
N LYS A 946 40.85 48.94 -122.87
CA LYS A 946 41.12 49.18 -124.29
C LYS A 946 42.41 50.00 -124.53
N ASP A 947 42.84 50.78 -123.55
CA ASP A 947 43.93 51.75 -123.73
C ASP A 947 45.30 51.22 -123.26
N MET A 948 45.34 50.10 -122.51
CA MET A 948 46.61 49.49 -122.08
C MET A 948 47.42 48.85 -123.22
N ALA A 949 46.78 48.51 -124.34
CA ALA A 949 47.44 47.95 -125.54
C ALA A 949 48.42 48.92 -126.23
N GLN A 950 48.59 50.15 -125.71
CA GLN A 950 49.58 51.13 -126.16
C GLN A 950 50.73 51.36 -125.16
N LEU A 951 50.73 50.65 -124.01
CA LEU A 951 51.79 50.73 -123.00
C LEU A 951 52.76 49.54 -123.02
N GLU A 952 52.37 48.40 -123.61
CA GLU A 952 53.20 47.19 -123.72
C GLU A 952 54.50 47.43 -124.53
N ASP A 953 54.46 48.32 -125.53
CA ASP A 953 55.62 48.69 -126.36
C ASP A 953 56.73 49.40 -125.53
N LEU A 954 56.35 50.15 -124.49
CA LEU A 954 57.26 51.04 -123.75
C LEU A 954 57.95 50.35 -122.55
N VAL A 955 57.39 49.26 -122.03
CA VAL A 955 57.94 48.49 -120.88
C VAL A 955 58.80 47.31 -121.34
N SER A 956 59.11 47.19 -122.64
CA SER A 956 60.27 46.42 -123.15
C SER A 956 61.64 46.86 -122.55
N ARG A 957 61.62 47.89 -121.70
CA ARG A 957 62.61 48.21 -120.65
C ARG A 957 62.72 47.16 -119.52
N PHE A 958 62.06 46.01 -119.65
CA PHE A 958 62.05 44.76 -118.85
C PHE A 958 63.42 44.12 -118.49
N LYS A 959 64.50 44.90 -118.35
CA LYS A 959 65.88 44.42 -118.10
C LYS A 959 66.50 44.92 -116.80
N ALA A 960 65.87 45.87 -116.09
CA ALA A 960 66.34 46.35 -114.78
C ALA A 960 65.78 45.50 -113.62
N ASP A 961 64.45 45.36 -113.54
CA ASP A 961 63.76 44.83 -112.35
C ASP A 961 63.95 43.32 -112.09
N ARG A 962 64.77 42.65 -112.91
CA ARG A 962 65.32 41.31 -112.61
C ARG A 962 66.04 41.26 -111.25
N GLN A 963 66.52 42.38 -110.73
CA GLN A 963 67.12 42.44 -109.38
C GLN A 963 66.06 42.44 -108.25
N SER A 964 64.77 42.66 -108.54
CA SER A 964 63.71 42.65 -107.52
C SER A 964 63.26 41.24 -107.09
N SER A 965 63.50 40.21 -107.90
CA SER A 965 63.04 38.85 -107.58
C SER A 965 63.81 38.20 -106.43
N GLU A 966 65.01 38.68 -106.11
CA GLU A 966 65.81 38.17 -104.99
C GLU A 966 65.24 38.62 -103.63
N GLN A 967 64.54 39.76 -103.56
CA GLN A 967 63.82 40.18 -102.35
C GLN A 967 62.57 39.34 -102.05
N ARG A 968 61.90 38.78 -103.07
CA ARG A 968 60.70 37.94 -102.86
C ARG A 968 60.98 36.63 -102.13
N LEU A 969 62.21 36.10 -102.20
CA LEU A 969 62.61 34.92 -101.42
C LEU A 969 62.79 35.20 -99.92
N ALA A 970 62.99 36.47 -99.53
CA ALA A 970 63.06 36.84 -98.12
C ALA A 970 61.66 36.91 -97.46
N GLN A 971 60.65 37.39 -98.19
CA GLN A 971 59.28 37.53 -97.67
C GLN A 971 58.61 36.17 -97.43
N LEU A 972 58.78 35.21 -98.34
CA LEU A 972 58.18 33.88 -98.23
C LEU A 972 58.64 33.11 -96.97
N ASN A 973 59.84 33.41 -96.47
CA ASN A 973 60.39 32.78 -95.28
C ASN A 973 59.74 33.31 -93.98
N ALA A 974 59.38 34.59 -93.93
CA ALA A 974 58.69 35.20 -92.79
C ALA A 974 57.23 34.70 -92.66
N GLU A 975 56.53 34.48 -93.78
CA GLU A 975 55.20 33.87 -93.79
C GLU A 975 55.21 32.45 -93.19
N CYS A 976 56.31 31.70 -93.40
CA CYS A 976 56.51 30.37 -92.83
C CYS A 976 56.82 30.37 -91.32
N GLU A 977 57.22 31.50 -90.73
CA GLU A 977 57.38 31.66 -89.28
C GLU A 977 56.06 32.13 -88.64
N HIS A 978 55.37 33.09 -89.26
CA HIS A 978 54.07 33.59 -88.80
C HIS A 978 53.00 32.49 -88.72
N LEU A 979 53.01 31.53 -89.65
CA LEU A 979 52.12 30.35 -89.62
C LEU A 979 52.46 29.36 -88.50
N ARG A 980 53.71 29.29 -88.04
CA ARG A 980 54.09 28.48 -86.86
C ARG A 980 53.62 29.14 -85.57
N GLN A 981 53.72 30.46 -85.48
CA GLN A 981 53.24 31.24 -84.34
C GLN A 981 51.72 31.14 -84.16
N ALA A 982 50.96 31.29 -85.25
CA ALA A 982 49.52 31.05 -85.24
C ALA A 982 49.14 29.61 -84.83
N HIS A 983 49.94 28.60 -85.23
CA HIS A 983 49.71 27.22 -84.82
C HIS A 983 49.94 27.02 -83.30
N SER A 984 50.93 27.68 -82.68
CA SER A 984 51.10 27.65 -81.23
C SER A 984 49.94 28.33 -80.48
N GLU A 985 49.44 29.46 -80.99
CA GLU A 985 48.32 30.19 -80.38
C GLU A 985 47.02 29.37 -80.45
N VAL A 986 46.68 28.82 -81.63
CA VAL A 986 45.54 27.90 -81.81
C VAL A 986 45.68 26.69 -80.90
N LYS A 987 46.88 26.14 -80.70
CA LYS A 987 47.09 25.04 -79.76
C LYS A 987 46.74 25.46 -78.31
N THR A 988 47.20 26.62 -77.84
CA THR A 988 46.84 27.10 -76.50
C THR A 988 45.35 27.42 -76.35
N MET A 989 44.66 27.81 -77.42
CA MET A 989 43.20 27.98 -77.43
C MET A 989 42.48 26.63 -77.35
N VAL A 990 42.94 25.61 -78.07
CA VAL A 990 42.40 24.24 -77.98
C VAL A 990 42.62 23.67 -76.58
N ASP A 991 43.82 23.78 -76.02
CA ASP A 991 44.14 23.27 -74.68
C ASP A 991 43.32 23.98 -73.58
N ARG A 992 43.02 25.28 -73.73
CA ARG A 992 42.05 26.00 -72.88
C ARG A 992 40.62 25.49 -73.05
N SER A 993 40.11 25.43 -74.28
CA SER A 993 38.74 24.92 -74.54
C SER A 993 38.52 23.48 -74.05
N ARG A 994 39.60 22.69 -73.98
CA ARG A 994 39.60 21.35 -73.38
C ARG A 994 39.50 21.41 -71.86
N TYR A 995 40.27 22.27 -71.20
CA TYR A 995 40.16 22.52 -69.76
C TYR A 995 38.75 22.99 -69.38
N ASP A 996 38.18 23.93 -70.14
CA ASP A 996 36.82 24.44 -69.96
C ASP A 996 35.77 23.31 -70.12
N LEU A 997 35.94 22.42 -71.12
CA LEU A 997 35.08 21.24 -71.30
C LEU A 997 35.24 20.19 -70.20
N GLU A 998 36.44 20.03 -69.63
CA GLU A 998 36.69 19.13 -68.51
C GLU A 998 36.13 19.72 -67.19
N GLN A 999 36.15 21.06 -67.02
CA GLN A 999 35.50 21.78 -65.93
C GLN A 999 33.96 21.70 -66.02
N VAL A 1000 33.36 21.92 -67.19
CA VAL A 1000 31.91 21.78 -67.41
C VAL A 1000 31.46 20.33 -67.19
N ARG A 1001 32.29 19.33 -67.54
CA ARG A 1001 32.00 17.92 -67.21
C ARG A 1001 32.03 17.65 -65.71
N ALA A 1002 32.97 18.24 -64.96
CA ALA A 1002 32.98 18.14 -63.50
C ALA A 1002 31.73 18.76 -62.86
N GLN A 1003 31.30 19.94 -63.35
CA GLN A 1003 30.05 20.59 -62.91
C GLN A 1003 28.80 19.77 -63.28
N LEU A 1004 28.79 19.14 -64.45
CA LEU A 1004 27.70 18.23 -64.85
C LEU A 1004 27.64 16.97 -63.97
N HIS A 1005 28.79 16.40 -63.59
CA HIS A 1005 28.82 15.28 -62.64
C HIS A 1005 28.35 15.70 -61.24
N ALA A 1006 28.79 16.86 -60.73
CA ALA A 1006 28.34 17.39 -59.45
C ALA A 1006 26.82 17.59 -59.41
N THR A 1007 26.25 18.30 -60.40
CA THR A 1007 24.79 18.53 -60.49
C THR A 1007 23.98 17.24 -60.73
N THR A 1008 24.56 16.23 -61.40
CA THR A 1008 23.93 14.90 -61.51
C THR A 1008 23.92 14.15 -60.18
N GLN A 1009 24.98 14.31 -59.37
CA GLN A 1009 25.06 13.73 -58.03
C GLN A 1009 24.14 14.46 -57.03
N GLU A 1010 24.04 15.79 -57.10
CA GLU A 1010 23.05 16.57 -56.36
C GLU A 1010 21.63 16.14 -56.71
N LYS A 1011 21.30 16.00 -58.00
CA LYS A 1011 20.00 15.50 -58.47
C LYS A 1011 19.68 14.13 -57.87
N ALA A 1012 20.61 13.18 -57.89
CA ALA A 1012 20.41 11.86 -57.27
C ALA A 1012 20.17 11.96 -55.75
N SER A 1013 20.85 12.88 -55.05
CA SER A 1013 20.63 13.11 -53.62
C SER A 1013 19.27 13.76 -53.31
N LEU A 1014 18.74 14.57 -54.23
CA LEU A 1014 17.43 15.20 -54.12
C LEU A 1014 16.31 14.21 -54.44
N GLU A 1015 16.49 13.33 -55.43
CA GLU A 1015 15.56 12.24 -55.73
C GLU A 1015 15.47 11.26 -54.54
N ALA A 1016 16.60 10.87 -53.95
CA ALA A 1016 16.60 10.06 -52.72
C ALA A 1016 15.87 10.74 -51.54
N LYS A 1017 16.03 12.07 -51.35
CA LYS A 1017 15.29 12.83 -50.34
C LYS A 1017 13.79 12.95 -50.65
N ILE A 1018 13.40 13.03 -51.93
CA ILE A 1018 12.00 13.04 -52.35
C ILE A 1018 11.33 11.69 -52.10
N ASP A 1019 12.04 10.57 -52.29
CA ASP A 1019 11.53 9.24 -51.98
C ASP A 1019 11.47 8.97 -50.46
N GLN A 1020 12.44 9.46 -49.67
CA GLN A 1020 12.33 9.47 -48.20
C GLN A 1020 11.10 10.27 -47.72
N LEU A 1021 10.90 11.49 -48.24
CA LEU A 1021 9.73 12.31 -47.92
C LEU A 1021 8.40 11.66 -48.35
N ARG A 1022 8.42 10.78 -49.35
CA ARG A 1022 7.24 10.00 -49.76
C ARG A 1022 6.91 8.92 -48.72
N GLY A 1023 7.92 8.16 -48.28
CA GLY A 1023 7.78 7.18 -47.21
C GLY A 1023 7.24 7.82 -45.91
N SER A 1024 7.81 8.93 -45.46
CA SER A 1024 7.30 9.67 -44.28
C SER A 1024 5.86 10.17 -44.45
N ASN A 1025 5.42 10.44 -45.68
CA ASN A 1025 4.04 10.90 -45.94
C ASN A 1025 3.04 9.73 -46.01
N GLU A 1026 3.49 8.54 -46.39
CA GLU A 1026 2.75 7.28 -46.27
C GLU A 1026 2.64 6.84 -44.78
N GLU A 1027 3.71 7.05 -44.00
CA GLU A 1027 3.75 6.85 -42.55
C GLU A 1027 2.79 7.81 -41.81
N ILE A 1028 2.74 9.09 -42.21
CA ILE A 1028 1.74 10.07 -41.74
C ILE A 1028 0.30 9.66 -42.13
N ALA A 1029 0.10 8.97 -43.25
CA ALA A 1029 -1.22 8.44 -43.61
C ALA A 1029 -1.62 7.26 -42.69
N HIS A 1030 -0.70 6.32 -42.45
CA HIS A 1030 -0.93 5.19 -41.55
C HIS A 1030 -1.23 5.64 -40.11
N LEU A 1031 -0.48 6.61 -39.59
CA LEU A 1031 -0.71 7.19 -38.26
C LEU A 1031 -2.06 7.93 -38.14
N ARG A 1032 -2.63 8.44 -39.25
CA ARG A 1032 -3.99 9.02 -39.25
C ARG A 1032 -5.05 7.94 -39.23
N GLU A 1033 -4.86 6.85 -39.96
CA GLU A 1033 -5.76 5.70 -39.95
C GLU A 1033 -5.84 5.07 -38.55
N GLN A 1034 -4.68 4.84 -37.91
CA GLN A 1034 -4.61 4.42 -36.50
C GLN A 1034 -5.27 5.42 -35.53
N LEU A 1035 -5.10 6.73 -35.76
CA LEU A 1035 -5.74 7.77 -34.94
C LEU A 1035 -7.28 7.75 -35.07
N ASP A 1036 -7.80 7.44 -36.25
CA ASP A 1036 -9.24 7.34 -36.49
C ASP A 1036 -9.82 6.00 -35.96
N GLU A 1037 -9.08 4.89 -36.03
CA GLU A 1037 -9.41 3.64 -35.32
C GLU A 1037 -9.43 3.86 -33.80
N HIS A 1038 -8.44 4.56 -33.24
CA HIS A 1038 -8.42 4.92 -31.82
C HIS A 1038 -9.61 5.80 -31.41
N LYS A 1039 -10.08 6.72 -32.27
CA LYS A 1039 -11.33 7.48 -32.01
C LYS A 1039 -12.55 6.58 -31.99
N HIS A 1040 -12.70 5.65 -32.93
CA HIS A 1040 -13.81 4.69 -32.92
C HIS A 1040 -13.76 3.75 -31.71
N MET A 1041 -12.58 3.30 -31.29
CA MET A 1041 -12.42 2.53 -30.05
C MET A 1041 -12.75 3.36 -28.80
N HIS A 1042 -12.33 4.63 -28.73
CA HIS A 1042 -12.67 5.51 -27.62
C HIS A 1042 -14.18 5.80 -27.57
N GLN A 1043 -14.81 6.08 -28.71
CA GLN A 1043 -16.24 6.33 -28.84
C GLN A 1043 -17.07 5.11 -28.40
N ARG A 1044 -16.67 3.90 -28.81
CA ARG A 1044 -17.25 2.63 -28.37
C ARG A 1044 -17.03 2.38 -26.86
N LEU A 1045 -15.88 2.77 -26.31
CA LEU A 1045 -15.63 2.70 -24.86
C LEU A 1045 -16.49 3.70 -24.08
N GLU A 1046 -16.73 4.92 -24.59
CA GLU A 1046 -17.69 5.83 -23.98
C GLU A 1046 -19.12 5.25 -24.01
N GLU A 1047 -19.53 4.61 -25.10
CA GLU A 1047 -20.82 3.93 -25.22
C GLU A 1047 -20.96 2.81 -24.18
N THR A 1048 -19.98 1.90 -24.06
CA THR A 1048 -20.03 0.86 -23.02
C THR A 1048 -19.96 1.43 -21.60
N ASN A 1049 -19.27 2.56 -21.38
CA ASN A 1049 -19.25 3.22 -20.08
C ASN A 1049 -20.61 3.90 -19.75
N ARG A 1050 -21.34 4.41 -20.75
CA ARG A 1050 -22.71 4.89 -20.58
C ARG A 1050 -23.62 3.71 -20.21
N ASP A 1051 -23.59 2.62 -20.97
CA ASP A 1051 -24.39 1.42 -20.72
C ASP A 1051 -24.12 0.84 -19.31
N LEU A 1052 -22.84 0.74 -18.90
CA LEU A 1052 -22.46 0.28 -17.57
C LEU A 1052 -22.94 1.22 -16.45
N ASN A 1053 -22.88 2.54 -16.64
CA ASN A 1053 -23.37 3.50 -15.65
C ASN A 1053 -24.92 3.47 -15.55
N ASP A 1054 -25.60 3.27 -16.67
CA ASP A 1054 -27.04 3.03 -16.75
C ASP A 1054 -27.44 1.73 -16.01
N LEU A 1055 -26.62 0.67 -16.14
CA LEU A 1055 -26.80 -0.61 -15.45
C LEU A 1055 -26.52 -0.49 -13.94
N LEU A 1056 -25.49 0.27 -13.56
CA LEU A 1056 -25.19 0.62 -12.17
C LEU A 1056 -26.32 1.45 -11.54
N GLN A 1057 -26.93 2.37 -12.28
CA GLN A 1057 -28.07 3.16 -11.79
C GLN A 1057 -29.34 2.30 -11.62
N LYS A 1058 -29.58 1.35 -12.53
CA LYS A 1058 -30.66 0.35 -12.38
C LYS A 1058 -30.42 -0.59 -11.19
N SER A 1059 -29.18 -1.04 -11.00
CA SER A 1059 -28.78 -1.86 -9.85
C SER A 1059 -28.99 -1.12 -8.52
N LYS A 1060 -28.58 0.15 -8.43
CA LYS A 1060 -28.85 1.01 -7.27
C LYS A 1060 -30.35 1.18 -6.99
N ALA A 1061 -31.16 1.44 -8.02
CA ALA A 1061 -32.61 1.54 -7.87
C ALA A 1061 -33.24 0.23 -7.34
N TYR A 1062 -32.77 -0.93 -7.80
CA TYR A 1062 -33.20 -2.23 -7.30
C TYR A 1062 -32.78 -2.47 -5.84
N CYS A 1063 -31.55 -2.09 -5.45
CA CYS A 1063 -31.10 -2.15 -4.06
C CYS A 1063 -31.91 -1.22 -3.14
N ASP A 1064 -32.25 -0.01 -3.61
CA ASP A 1064 -33.13 0.93 -2.90
C ASP A 1064 -34.54 0.36 -2.71
N GLU A 1065 -35.12 -0.29 -3.74
CA GLU A 1065 -36.44 -0.91 -3.68
C GLU A 1065 -36.46 -2.13 -2.75
N LEU A 1066 -35.45 -3.00 -2.83
CA LEU A 1066 -35.28 -4.15 -1.95
C LEU A 1066 -35.08 -3.70 -0.49
N SER A 1067 -34.36 -2.61 -0.27
CA SER A 1067 -34.18 -2.01 1.06
C SER A 1067 -35.52 -1.54 1.63
N ARG A 1068 -36.32 -0.79 0.86
CA ARG A 1068 -37.66 -0.33 1.29
C ARG A 1068 -38.62 -1.49 1.58
N ASP A 1069 -38.68 -2.51 0.73
CA ASP A 1069 -39.51 -3.69 1.00
C ASP A 1069 -39.04 -4.44 2.25
N SER A 1070 -37.73 -4.50 2.52
CA SER A 1070 -37.21 -5.05 3.78
C SER A 1070 -37.60 -4.19 5.00
N GLU A 1071 -37.55 -2.87 4.90
CA GLU A 1071 -37.98 -1.94 5.96
C GLU A 1071 -39.49 -2.02 6.22
N ASP A 1072 -40.31 -2.12 5.17
CA ASP A 1072 -41.76 -2.33 5.27
C ASP A 1072 -42.11 -3.69 5.87
N LYS A 1073 -41.35 -4.75 5.55
CA LYS A 1073 -41.52 -6.08 6.16
C LYS A 1073 -41.12 -6.07 7.63
N ILE A 1074 -39.97 -5.50 7.96
CA ILE A 1074 -39.48 -5.35 9.35
C ILE A 1074 -40.46 -4.50 10.17
N SER A 1075 -41.03 -3.45 9.59
CA SER A 1075 -42.02 -2.59 10.26
C SER A 1075 -43.32 -3.36 10.55
N ARG A 1076 -43.86 -4.08 9.56
CA ARG A 1076 -45.03 -4.97 9.76
C ARG A 1076 -44.78 -6.07 10.80
N VAL A 1077 -43.58 -6.66 10.84
CA VAL A 1077 -43.20 -7.63 11.88
C VAL A 1077 -43.14 -6.97 13.26
N ARG A 1078 -42.54 -5.77 13.40
CA ARG A 1078 -42.51 -5.02 14.67
C ARG A 1078 -43.92 -4.63 15.16
N GLU A 1079 -44.83 -4.30 14.26
CA GLU A 1079 -46.23 -4.02 14.58
C GLU A 1079 -46.97 -5.29 15.04
N PHE A 1080 -46.76 -6.41 14.35
CA PHE A 1080 -47.31 -7.71 14.76
C PHE A 1080 -46.76 -8.17 16.13
N THR A 1081 -45.46 -8.06 16.38
CA THR A 1081 -44.86 -8.36 17.70
C THR A 1081 -45.46 -7.48 18.80
N ARG A 1082 -45.69 -6.18 18.55
CA ARG A 1082 -46.37 -5.30 19.52
C ARG A 1082 -47.83 -5.70 19.77
N HIS A 1083 -48.54 -6.19 18.74
CA HIS A 1083 -49.90 -6.68 18.90
C HIS A 1083 -49.92 -7.91 19.83
N VAL A 1084 -49.06 -8.90 19.56
CA VAL A 1084 -48.92 -10.11 20.38
C VAL A 1084 -48.42 -9.79 21.80
N GLU A 1085 -47.50 -8.84 21.96
CA GLU A 1085 -47.09 -8.35 23.29
C GLU A 1085 -48.25 -7.69 24.06
N GLN A 1086 -49.14 -6.96 23.37
CA GLN A 1086 -50.28 -6.32 24.01
C GLN A 1086 -51.36 -7.34 24.36
N GLU A 1087 -51.71 -8.25 23.44
CA GLU A 1087 -52.64 -9.36 23.73
C GLU A 1087 -52.14 -10.23 24.89
N ALA A 1088 -50.84 -10.52 24.96
CA ALA A 1088 -50.25 -11.24 26.09
C ALA A 1088 -50.34 -10.46 27.41
N ARG A 1089 -50.21 -9.12 27.40
CA ARG A 1089 -50.42 -8.29 28.60
C ARG A 1089 -51.89 -8.26 29.01
N ASP A 1090 -52.80 -8.03 28.06
CA ASP A 1090 -54.25 -7.97 28.29
C ASP A 1090 -54.79 -9.32 28.80
N GLU A 1091 -54.18 -10.44 28.40
CA GLU A 1091 -54.46 -11.78 28.92
C GLU A 1091 -53.86 -12.01 30.32
N ILE A 1092 -52.62 -11.57 30.56
CA ILE A 1092 -52.00 -11.62 31.90
C ILE A 1092 -52.79 -10.79 32.91
N ASP A 1093 -53.24 -9.59 32.56
CA ASP A 1093 -54.05 -8.72 33.41
C ASP A 1093 -55.43 -9.34 33.70
N ARG A 1094 -56.03 -10.03 32.72
CA ARG A 1094 -57.28 -10.78 32.93
C ARG A 1094 -57.07 -11.96 33.89
N ILE A 1095 -56.04 -12.76 33.66
CA ILE A 1095 -55.67 -13.90 34.52
C ILE A 1095 -55.32 -13.40 35.94
N ALA A 1096 -54.66 -12.25 36.07
CA ALA A 1096 -54.38 -11.64 37.37
C ALA A 1096 -55.67 -11.25 38.11
N HIS A 1097 -56.64 -10.65 37.42
CA HIS A 1097 -57.93 -10.29 37.99
C HIS A 1097 -58.79 -11.52 38.34
N GLU A 1098 -58.81 -12.55 37.50
CA GLU A 1098 -59.47 -13.82 37.81
C GLU A 1098 -58.84 -14.51 39.04
N ASN A 1099 -57.51 -14.46 39.18
CA ASN A 1099 -56.82 -14.94 40.38
C ASN A 1099 -57.10 -14.07 41.62
N GLU A 1100 -57.36 -12.77 41.47
CA GLU A 1100 -57.76 -11.88 42.56
C GLU A 1100 -59.18 -12.22 43.04
N LEU A 1101 -60.13 -12.39 42.12
CA LEU A 1101 -61.50 -12.84 42.42
C LEU A 1101 -61.51 -14.21 43.10
N LEU A 1102 -60.76 -15.19 42.58
CA LEU A 1102 -60.64 -16.52 43.21
C LEU A 1102 -59.99 -16.47 44.59
N ARG A 1103 -59.08 -15.52 44.86
CA ARG A 1103 -58.53 -15.30 46.22
C ARG A 1103 -59.56 -14.71 47.17
N ASP A 1104 -60.37 -13.76 46.71
CA ASP A 1104 -61.46 -13.18 47.50
C ASP A 1104 -62.57 -14.22 47.77
N GLU A 1105 -62.91 -15.08 46.81
CA GLU A 1105 -63.82 -16.22 47.01
C GLU A 1105 -63.24 -17.23 48.01
N LEU A 1106 -61.97 -17.61 47.90
CA LEU A 1106 -61.30 -18.49 48.87
C LEU A 1106 -61.23 -17.85 50.26
N ALA A 1107 -60.98 -16.54 50.36
CA ALA A 1107 -60.98 -15.81 51.63
C ALA A 1107 -62.40 -15.71 52.24
N HIS A 1108 -63.43 -15.57 51.40
CA HIS A 1108 -64.84 -15.63 51.83
C HIS A 1108 -65.21 -17.02 52.33
N LEU A 1109 -64.87 -18.08 51.58
CA LEU A 1109 -65.12 -19.47 51.96
C LEU A 1109 -64.37 -19.84 53.25
N ALA A 1110 -63.11 -19.41 53.41
CA ALA A 1110 -62.34 -19.60 54.64
C ALA A 1110 -62.99 -18.88 55.84
N ARG A 1111 -63.51 -17.66 55.64
CA ARG A 1111 -64.26 -16.92 56.67
C ARG A 1111 -65.58 -17.61 57.05
N THR A 1112 -66.33 -18.07 56.05
CA THR A 1112 -67.58 -18.82 56.24
C THR A 1112 -67.31 -20.14 56.99
N ARG A 1113 -66.26 -20.88 56.61
CA ARG A 1113 -65.80 -22.09 57.33
C ARG A 1113 -65.40 -21.80 58.78
N PHE A 1114 -64.75 -20.66 59.05
CA PHE A 1114 -64.40 -20.26 60.41
C PHE A 1114 -65.66 -19.92 61.23
N GLU A 1115 -66.63 -19.24 60.64
CA GLU A 1115 -67.93 -18.93 61.25
C GLU A 1115 -68.76 -20.22 61.51
N GLU A 1116 -68.82 -21.16 60.56
CA GLU A 1116 -69.37 -22.52 60.76
C GLU A 1116 -68.69 -23.26 61.92
N THR A 1117 -67.36 -23.21 62.00
CA THR A 1117 -66.59 -23.92 63.03
C THR A 1117 -66.84 -23.31 64.41
N ASN A 1118 -66.86 -21.98 64.53
CA ASN A 1118 -67.24 -21.29 65.76
C ASN A 1118 -68.68 -21.63 66.20
N ALA A 1119 -69.62 -21.71 65.25
CA ALA A 1119 -70.99 -22.12 65.54
C ALA A 1119 -71.07 -23.58 66.02
N LEU A 1120 -70.30 -24.49 65.40
CA LEU A 1120 -70.20 -25.89 65.84
C LEU A 1120 -69.60 -26.02 67.26
N ASP A 1121 -68.59 -25.22 67.58
CA ASP A 1121 -68.00 -25.19 68.93
C ASP A 1121 -68.94 -24.54 69.97
N GLU A 1122 -69.68 -23.50 69.60
CA GLU A 1122 -70.81 -23.01 70.42
C GLU A 1122 -71.87 -24.09 70.67
N PHE A 1123 -72.22 -24.90 69.65
CA PHE A 1123 -73.15 -26.02 69.82
C PHE A 1123 -72.56 -27.13 70.69
N ARG A 1124 -71.25 -27.43 70.59
CA ARG A 1124 -70.57 -28.39 71.48
C ARG A 1124 -70.58 -27.93 72.94
N VAL A 1125 -70.32 -26.64 73.20
CA VAL A 1125 -70.42 -26.06 74.55
C VAL A 1125 -71.85 -26.18 75.09
N LYS A 1126 -72.86 -25.77 74.32
CA LYS A 1126 -74.28 -25.90 74.71
C LYS A 1126 -74.71 -27.34 74.94
N LEU A 1127 -74.18 -28.30 74.16
CA LEU A 1127 -74.44 -29.72 74.34
C LEU A 1127 -73.82 -30.23 75.65
N ALA A 1128 -72.59 -29.83 75.97
CA ALA A 1128 -71.92 -30.18 77.23
C ALA A 1128 -72.62 -29.56 78.45
N GLU A 1129 -73.10 -28.31 78.35
CA GLU A 1129 -73.93 -27.65 79.36
C GLU A 1129 -75.23 -28.43 79.59
N LEU A 1130 -75.98 -28.76 78.54
CA LEU A 1130 -77.21 -29.56 78.63
C LEU A 1130 -76.97 -30.96 79.17
N GLN A 1131 -75.84 -31.59 78.83
CA GLN A 1131 -75.46 -32.90 79.38
C GLN A 1131 -75.11 -32.81 80.87
N ALA A 1132 -74.44 -31.73 81.31
CA ALA A 1132 -74.18 -31.46 82.72
C ALA A 1132 -75.48 -31.18 83.50
N GLU A 1133 -76.40 -30.38 82.95
CA GLU A 1133 -77.72 -30.16 83.55
C GLU A 1133 -78.52 -31.46 83.66
N ASN A 1134 -78.54 -32.29 82.61
CA ASN A 1134 -79.21 -33.59 82.63
C ASN A 1134 -78.60 -34.53 83.69
N ASN A 1135 -77.27 -34.59 83.79
CA ASN A 1135 -76.59 -35.36 84.84
C ASN A 1135 -76.96 -34.87 86.26
N VAL A 1136 -77.06 -33.56 86.48
CA VAL A 1136 -77.49 -32.97 87.76
C VAL A 1136 -78.97 -33.24 88.05
N LEU A 1137 -79.85 -33.14 87.04
CA LEU A 1137 -81.28 -33.45 87.16
C LEU A 1137 -81.51 -34.94 87.43
N SER A 1138 -80.78 -35.83 86.75
CA SER A 1138 -80.82 -37.27 86.96
C SER A 1138 -80.32 -37.67 88.35
N ALA A 1139 -79.19 -37.11 88.80
CA ALA A 1139 -78.71 -37.31 90.18
C ALA A 1139 -79.71 -36.78 91.23
N ARG A 1140 -80.38 -35.66 90.95
CA ARG A 1140 -81.45 -35.11 91.80
C ARG A 1140 -82.72 -35.97 91.78
N ALA A 1141 -83.07 -36.57 90.65
CA ALA A 1141 -84.19 -37.49 90.50
C ALA A 1141 -83.95 -38.78 91.29
N CYS A 1142 -82.80 -39.46 91.09
CA CYS A 1142 -82.43 -40.63 91.88
C CYS A 1142 -82.41 -40.33 93.39
N ARG A 1143 -81.93 -39.15 93.80
CA ARG A 1143 -81.97 -38.72 95.21
C ARG A 1143 -83.39 -38.48 95.73
N LEU A 1144 -84.30 -37.97 94.90
CA LEU A 1144 -85.72 -37.84 95.24
C LEU A 1144 -86.40 -39.21 95.36
N THR A 1145 -86.16 -40.13 94.42
CA THR A 1145 -86.64 -41.52 94.49
C THR A 1145 -86.15 -42.22 95.77
N GLN A 1146 -84.86 -42.07 96.10
CA GLN A 1146 -84.25 -42.60 97.33
C GLN A 1146 -84.76 -41.92 98.62
N GLN A 1147 -85.32 -40.71 98.53
CA GLN A 1147 -85.99 -40.05 99.64
C GLN A 1147 -87.46 -40.48 99.76
N LEU A 1148 -88.17 -40.67 98.65
CA LEU A 1148 -89.57 -41.12 98.64
C LEU A 1148 -89.71 -42.58 99.11
N SER A 1149 -88.76 -43.45 98.78
CA SER A 1149 -88.72 -44.83 99.29
C SER A 1149 -88.44 -44.95 100.80
N GLN A 1150 -88.15 -43.85 101.50
CA GLN A 1150 -88.06 -43.81 102.98
C GLN A 1150 -89.38 -43.46 103.67
N TYR A 1151 -90.41 -43.06 102.92
CA TYR A 1151 -91.71 -42.60 103.46
C TYR A 1151 -92.93 -43.27 102.80
N THR A 1152 -92.70 -44.22 101.88
CA THR A 1152 -93.78 -44.89 101.15
C THR A 1152 -93.40 -46.35 100.91
N ASP A 1153 -94.14 -47.29 101.53
CA ASP A 1153 -94.13 -48.69 101.15
C ASP A 1153 -94.84 -48.80 99.78
N LEU A 1154 -94.06 -48.94 98.70
CA LEU A 1154 -94.57 -49.09 97.33
C LEU A 1154 -94.97 -50.56 97.05
N PRO A 1155 -95.93 -50.81 96.13
CA PRO A 1155 -96.36 -52.17 95.80
C PRO A 1155 -95.25 -53.01 95.15
N GLU A 1156 -95.32 -54.33 95.34
CA GLU A 1156 -94.34 -55.31 94.82
C GLU A 1156 -94.34 -55.42 93.28
N ASP A 1157 -95.26 -54.78 92.57
CA ASP A 1157 -95.37 -54.80 91.09
C ASP A 1157 -94.36 -53.87 90.37
N ASP A 1158 -93.66 -52.96 91.07
CA ASP A 1158 -92.71 -52.00 90.48
C ASP A 1158 -91.24 -52.50 90.44
N GLU A 1159 -90.94 -53.73 90.88
CA GLU A 1159 -89.56 -54.27 90.88
C GLU A 1159 -88.93 -54.33 89.47
N LEU A 1160 -89.74 -54.36 88.41
CA LEU A 1160 -89.25 -54.38 87.02
C LEU A 1160 -88.80 -53.00 86.51
N ALA A 1161 -89.19 -51.90 87.15
CA ALA A 1161 -88.73 -50.55 86.79
C ALA A 1161 -87.39 -50.17 87.47
N ALA A 1162 -86.96 -50.94 88.47
CA ALA A 1162 -85.69 -50.72 89.18
C ALA A 1162 -84.46 -51.27 88.41
N GLY A 1163 -84.66 -52.12 87.40
CA GLY A 1163 -83.59 -52.83 86.68
C GLY A 1163 -82.77 -51.97 85.71
N GLU A 1164 -83.34 -50.89 85.16
CA GLU A 1164 -82.67 -50.03 84.16
C GLU A 1164 -82.23 -48.65 84.70
N GLN A 1165 -82.31 -48.43 86.02
CA GLN A 1165 -81.55 -47.34 86.64
C GLN A 1165 -80.07 -47.75 86.74
N GLY A 1166 -79.32 -47.48 85.67
CA GLY A 1166 -77.86 -47.54 85.68
C GLY A 1166 -77.29 -46.82 86.91
N PRO A 1167 -76.22 -47.35 87.53
CA PRO A 1167 -75.86 -47.00 88.91
C PRO A 1167 -75.69 -45.50 89.07
N ALA A 1168 -76.58 -44.90 89.88
CA ALA A 1168 -76.68 -43.46 90.07
C ALA A 1168 -75.27 -42.86 90.22
N PRO A 1169 -74.85 -41.94 89.33
CA PRO A 1169 -73.45 -41.61 89.16
C PRO A 1169 -72.93 -41.04 90.47
N ASP A 1170 -72.04 -41.81 91.12
CA ASP A 1170 -71.47 -41.46 92.40
C ASP A 1170 -70.89 -40.05 92.30
N LEU A 1171 -71.38 -39.14 93.14
CA LEU A 1171 -70.93 -37.74 93.14
C LEU A 1171 -69.41 -37.63 93.29
N TRP A 1172 -68.76 -38.60 93.93
CA TRP A 1172 -67.30 -38.69 93.99
C TRP A 1172 -66.66 -39.12 92.68
N LYS A 1173 -67.27 -40.02 91.90
CA LYS A 1173 -66.81 -40.36 90.55
C LYS A 1173 -67.08 -39.23 89.56
N LEU A 1174 -68.20 -38.53 89.67
CA LEU A 1174 -68.49 -37.37 88.82
C LEU A 1174 -67.52 -36.20 89.14
N LEU A 1175 -67.19 -35.99 90.42
CA LEU A 1175 -66.14 -35.05 90.84
C LEU A 1175 -64.73 -35.51 90.45
N SER A 1176 -64.38 -36.80 90.55
CA SER A 1176 -63.05 -37.27 90.15
C SER A 1176 -62.89 -37.22 88.64
N SER A 1177 -63.86 -37.70 87.87
CA SER A 1177 -63.88 -37.60 86.41
C SER A 1177 -63.87 -36.15 85.94
N GLY A 1178 -64.68 -35.27 86.55
CA GLY A 1178 -64.65 -33.84 86.26
C GLY A 1178 -63.32 -33.17 86.59
N MET A 1179 -62.63 -33.61 87.63
CA MET A 1179 -61.31 -33.08 88.03
C MET A 1179 -60.14 -33.71 87.24
N GLU A 1180 -60.30 -34.93 86.72
CA GLU A 1180 -59.39 -35.54 85.74
C GLU A 1180 -59.56 -34.91 84.35
N GLN A 1181 -60.80 -34.61 83.94
CA GLN A 1181 -61.10 -33.81 82.75
C GLN A 1181 -60.47 -32.43 82.84
N LEU A 1182 -60.73 -31.69 83.93
CA LEU A 1182 -60.14 -30.35 84.15
C LEU A 1182 -58.60 -30.40 84.25
N LYS A 1183 -58.02 -31.50 84.74
CA LYS A 1183 -56.57 -31.75 84.68
C LYS A 1183 -56.07 -32.00 83.24
N ALA A 1184 -56.79 -32.78 82.44
CA ALA A 1184 -56.45 -33.03 81.04
C ALA A 1184 -56.56 -31.74 80.20
N ASP A 1185 -57.60 -30.93 80.43
CA ASP A 1185 -57.81 -29.64 79.79
C ASP A 1185 -56.71 -28.63 80.19
N LEU A 1186 -56.25 -28.65 81.46
CA LEU A 1186 -55.09 -27.87 81.91
C LEU A 1186 -53.77 -28.36 81.31
N GLU A 1187 -53.56 -29.68 81.15
CA GLU A 1187 -52.40 -30.21 80.43
C GLU A 1187 -52.43 -29.87 78.94
N LEU A 1188 -53.62 -29.83 78.32
CA LEU A 1188 -53.80 -29.40 76.94
C LEU A 1188 -53.52 -27.90 76.77
N ALA A 1189 -54.07 -27.07 77.65
CA ALA A 1189 -53.79 -25.63 77.68
C ALA A 1189 -52.30 -25.35 77.94
N SER A 1190 -51.64 -26.13 78.82
CA SER A 1190 -50.20 -26.04 79.04
C SER A 1190 -49.37 -26.45 77.82
N LYS A 1191 -49.86 -27.40 77.00
CA LYS A 1191 -49.23 -27.77 75.73
C LYS A 1191 -49.40 -26.68 74.67
N TYR A 1192 -50.58 -26.06 74.58
CA TYR A 1192 -50.83 -24.92 73.68
C TYR A 1192 -50.02 -23.67 74.07
N ALA A 1193 -49.84 -23.40 75.37
CA ALA A 1193 -48.93 -22.35 75.82
C ALA A 1193 -47.48 -22.66 75.41
N ALA A 1194 -47.02 -23.90 75.62
CA ALA A 1194 -45.67 -24.32 75.26
C ALA A 1194 -45.40 -24.32 73.74
N SER A 1195 -46.40 -24.61 72.89
CA SER A 1195 -46.23 -24.54 71.44
C SER A 1195 -46.22 -23.10 70.91
N ILE A 1196 -46.91 -22.16 71.57
CA ILE A 1196 -46.82 -20.72 71.27
C ILE A 1196 -45.42 -20.19 71.62
N ASP A 1197 -44.87 -20.53 72.79
CA ASP A 1197 -43.49 -20.16 73.15
C ASP A 1197 -42.46 -20.80 72.20
N ALA A 1198 -42.66 -22.05 71.78
CA ALA A 1198 -41.79 -22.72 70.81
C ALA A 1198 -41.82 -22.06 69.41
N GLY A 1199 -42.97 -21.53 68.98
CA GLY A 1199 -43.12 -20.79 67.72
C GLY A 1199 -42.43 -19.43 67.68
N SER A 1200 -41.92 -18.93 68.82
CA SER A 1200 -41.26 -17.62 68.91
C SER A 1200 -39.73 -17.67 68.70
N VAL A 1201 -39.15 -18.82 68.31
CA VAL A 1201 -37.69 -19.03 68.20
C VAL A 1201 -37.27 -19.56 66.82
N ASP A 1202 -37.83 -18.99 65.75
CA ASP A 1202 -37.26 -19.11 64.40
C ASP A 1202 -37.13 -17.72 63.73
N GLY A 1203 -36.08 -17.00 64.11
CA GLY A 1203 -35.63 -15.79 63.42
C GLY A 1203 -34.54 -16.14 62.42
N GLY A 1204 -34.92 -16.57 61.22
CA GLY A 1204 -34.01 -17.33 60.33
C GLY A 1204 -33.90 -16.94 58.85
N MET A 1205 -34.68 -15.99 58.32
CA MET A 1205 -34.55 -15.54 56.91
C MET A 1205 -34.40 -14.02 56.79
N GLY A 1206 -33.38 -13.60 56.03
CA GLY A 1206 -32.84 -12.25 56.05
C GLY A 1206 -33.57 -11.25 55.14
N ASP A 1207 -33.70 -10.03 55.66
CA ASP A 1207 -34.11 -8.83 54.91
C ASP A 1207 -32.85 -7.99 54.58
N GLU A 1208 -32.05 -8.46 53.63
CA GLU A 1208 -30.89 -7.73 53.08
C GLU A 1208 -30.85 -7.83 51.54
N SER A 1209 -31.60 -6.98 50.82
CA SER A 1209 -31.19 -6.43 49.49
C SER A 1209 -32.26 -5.57 48.77
N PHE A 1210 -32.74 -4.47 49.38
CA PHE A 1210 -33.50 -3.46 48.62
C PHE A 1210 -33.13 -2.00 48.90
N THR A 1211 -31.83 -1.67 48.81
CA THR A 1211 -31.36 -0.29 48.64
C THR A 1211 -30.30 -0.18 47.55
N ASN A 1212 -30.72 0.08 46.31
CA ASN A 1212 -30.01 0.96 45.39
C ASN A 1212 -30.95 1.40 44.26
N ALA A 1213 -30.87 2.69 43.91
CA ALA A 1213 -31.63 3.27 42.81
C ALA A 1213 -30.67 4.04 41.90
N SER A 1214 -30.42 3.51 40.70
CA SER A 1214 -29.80 4.15 39.53
C SER A 1214 -30.05 3.26 38.32
#